data_AF-A0A246GFU5-F1
#
_entry.id   AF-A0A246GFU5-F1
#
_cell.length_a   1.000
_cell.length_b   1.000
_cell.length_c   1.000
_cell.angle_alpha   90.00
_cell.angle_beta   90.00
_cell.angle_gamma   90.00
#
_symmetry.space_group_name_H-M   'P 1'
#
loop_
_entity.id
_entity.type
_entity.pdbx_description
1 polymer ?
#
loop_
_entity_poly.entity_id
_entity_poly.type
_entity_poly.pdbx_seq_one_letter_code
_entity_poly.pdbx_strand_id
1 'polypeptide(L)'
;MYKQGDILLRKADKTETFWLSQCLVMQTCEIEDGLLRKYRTLYKKTVRACDLAKSGQYLPDSGKGWRWAKVNGSFYYAYDNIPDRKPCFYKSKLGTLNDIKQAYQDLGELSKGNLIELAKQSIVNQVVELYDSSDINYYQYNAEVGFNKEKATQLMMSRAWCVFVKNTADNDQFKTLGIKTKSEFYNVCAELIQPLNLEGLSVSSGAYLRNKVDLFPTTNTLAQRSAIISGKYNNTNAMQVGKHKLVDTETGEIINVDIHQAVMFYAFMAVGQGTKLNMRQQYESFYLPTMQDFDLKPTGYENYTRILRQNGLKLLTLKERHGADWYKKSSLAYVPSQKLQFAHSLYCADGSGTINYRYYNKKGEKKTRKLYVLLITDVASSKIVGWSVADKGQSTETFQMLDKAIKMAMETSNYQTMFEFVSDNHSAYTSSESKDLLNMVFNKVRNIQAGNSQANPAELQFKLFKNSLRGLSNFGSTSWGVSIEGQSNPDYINIDEFPTYEEAIMQFYDIVQRWNETKRADNLSPNERFEHKNPKCEAMDKRVIRYLNANHTKVNPAYMRGFIKVTKSLGGYNNTKEFLFELPDPIDSMEIIEKANHYKSAEVKVVWDEENADLYSLDGKYLMTCQLAQRAIQSQAEADDANENALNYHLARKQRQINRADNFTESVKNAFD
;
A
#
# COMPACT_ATOMS: atom_id res chain seq x y z
N MET A 1 -40.53 3.96 59.76
CA MET A 1 -40.31 2.80 58.86
C MET A 1 -39.85 1.63 59.72
N TYR A 2 -40.52 0.49 59.63
CA TYR A 2 -40.20 -0.71 60.43
C TYR A 2 -38.84 -1.28 60.04
N LYS A 3 -38.05 -1.74 61.02
CA LYS A 3 -36.75 -2.39 60.81
C LYS A 3 -36.87 -3.90 61.02
N GLN A 4 -35.89 -4.63 60.49
CA GLN A 4 -35.74 -6.07 60.74
C GLN A 4 -35.72 -6.34 62.26
N GLY A 5 -36.63 -7.17 62.75
CA GLY A 5 -36.74 -7.49 64.19
C GLY A 5 -37.68 -6.60 65.00
N ASP A 6 -38.32 -5.58 64.40
CA ASP A 6 -39.32 -4.75 65.06
C ASP A 6 -40.68 -5.44 65.24
N ILE A 7 -41.00 -6.39 64.36
CA ILE A 7 -42.26 -7.13 64.37
C ILE A 7 -41.94 -8.62 64.45
N LEU A 8 -42.58 -9.32 65.38
CA LEU A 8 -42.57 -10.78 65.47
C LEU A 8 -43.98 -11.34 65.27
N LEU A 9 -44.10 -12.39 64.45
CA LEU A 9 -45.32 -13.17 64.28
C LEU A 9 -45.21 -14.45 65.10
N ARG A 10 -46.11 -14.63 66.07
CA ARG A 10 -46.25 -15.87 66.83
C ARG A 10 -47.53 -16.59 66.43
N LYS A 11 -47.39 -17.85 66.02
CA LYS A 11 -48.52 -18.77 65.75
C LYS A 11 -48.62 -19.79 66.88
N ALA A 12 -49.69 -19.74 67.68
CA ALA A 12 -49.96 -20.69 68.75
C ALA A 12 -51.46 -21.01 68.81
N ASP A 13 -51.83 -22.29 68.95
CA ASP A 13 -53.21 -22.78 69.09
C ASP A 13 -54.23 -22.12 68.13
N LYS A 14 -53.87 -22.09 66.82
CA LYS A 14 -54.66 -21.50 65.73
C LYS A 14 -54.88 -19.98 65.81
N THR A 15 -54.18 -19.28 66.71
CA THR A 15 -54.18 -17.82 66.79
C THR A 15 -52.85 -17.24 66.34
N GLU A 16 -52.91 -16.24 65.46
CA GLU A 16 -51.76 -15.44 65.04
C GLU A 16 -51.71 -14.17 65.87
N THR A 17 -50.60 -13.94 66.56
CA THR A 17 -50.41 -12.73 67.37
C THR A 17 -49.18 -11.98 66.90
N PHE A 18 -49.33 -10.67 66.67
CA PHE A 18 -48.25 -9.77 66.30
C PHE A 18 -47.67 -9.10 67.54
N TRP A 19 -46.35 -9.09 67.61
CA TRP A 19 -45.59 -8.58 68.74
C TRP A 19 -44.63 -7.49 68.26
N LEU A 20 -44.73 -6.31 68.87
CA LEU A 20 -43.96 -5.12 68.50
C LEU A 20 -42.80 -4.93 69.46
N SER A 21 -41.61 -4.61 68.94
CA SER A 21 -40.41 -4.39 69.76
C SER A 21 -40.62 -3.23 70.73
N GLN A 22 -40.01 -3.31 71.91
CA GLN A 22 -40.06 -2.22 72.89
C GLN A 22 -39.54 -0.91 72.30
N CYS A 23 -38.47 -0.94 71.52
CA CYS A 23 -37.89 0.25 70.90
C CYS A 23 -38.90 0.94 69.96
N LEU A 24 -39.58 0.16 69.12
CA LEU A 24 -40.63 0.65 68.23
C LEU A 24 -41.78 1.27 69.04
N VAL A 25 -42.27 0.56 70.06
CA VAL A 25 -43.37 1.05 70.90
C VAL A 25 -43.00 2.36 71.61
N MET A 26 -41.78 2.45 72.15
CA MET A 26 -41.31 3.67 72.81
C MET A 26 -41.20 4.85 71.86
N GLN A 27 -40.62 4.63 70.68
CA GLN A 27 -40.42 5.68 69.66
C GLN A 27 -41.75 6.18 69.11
N THR A 28 -42.66 5.28 68.74
CA THR A 28 -43.92 5.66 68.09
C THR A 28 -44.95 6.21 69.07
N CYS A 29 -44.97 5.69 70.30
CA CYS A 29 -45.92 6.14 71.31
C CYS A 29 -45.40 7.28 72.20
N GLU A 30 -44.12 7.64 72.08
CA GLU A 30 -43.42 8.63 72.90
C GLU A 30 -43.47 8.27 74.40
N ILE A 31 -43.22 6.99 74.70
CA ILE A 31 -43.27 6.46 76.07
C ILE A 31 -41.84 6.18 76.56
N GLU A 32 -41.53 6.63 77.78
CA GLU A 32 -40.28 6.29 78.45
C GLU A 32 -40.25 4.83 78.96
N ASP A 33 -39.06 4.19 78.96
CA ASP A 33 -38.89 2.82 79.45
C ASP A 33 -39.35 2.64 80.90
N GLY A 34 -39.23 3.68 81.73
CA GLY A 34 -39.73 3.67 83.12
C GLY A 34 -41.23 3.37 83.23
N LEU A 35 -42.04 3.91 82.31
CA LEU A 35 -43.48 3.66 82.28
C LEU A 35 -43.79 2.25 81.79
N LEU A 36 -43.06 1.77 80.79
CA LEU A 36 -43.18 0.39 80.31
C LEU A 36 -42.75 -0.63 81.37
N ARG A 37 -41.69 -0.37 82.15
CA ARG A 37 -41.31 -1.19 83.33
C ARG A 37 -42.46 -1.28 84.33
N LYS A 38 -43.09 -0.15 84.65
CA LYS A 38 -44.25 -0.09 85.54
C LYS A 38 -45.41 -0.91 84.97
N TYR A 39 -45.73 -0.79 83.69
CA TYR A 39 -46.78 -1.58 83.04
C TYR A 39 -46.46 -3.08 83.02
N ARG A 40 -45.19 -3.46 82.81
CA ARG A 40 -44.76 -4.85 82.89
C ARG A 40 -45.03 -5.45 84.27
N THR A 41 -44.68 -4.71 85.33
CA THR A 41 -44.93 -5.12 86.73
C THR A 41 -46.42 -5.18 87.06
N LEU A 42 -47.21 -4.22 86.57
CA LEU A 42 -48.66 -4.21 86.78
C LEU A 42 -49.36 -5.35 86.04
N TYR A 43 -48.96 -5.65 84.79
CA TYR A 43 -49.52 -6.74 84.00
C TYR A 43 -49.27 -8.11 84.64
N LYS A 44 -48.11 -8.34 85.28
CA LYS A 44 -47.88 -9.58 86.03
C LYS A 44 -48.91 -9.81 87.14
N LYS A 45 -49.44 -8.74 87.74
CA LYS A 45 -50.49 -8.83 88.78
C LYS A 45 -51.88 -9.16 88.24
N THR A 46 -52.12 -9.00 86.93
CA THR A 46 -53.40 -9.34 86.29
C THR A 46 -53.47 -10.79 85.81
N VAL A 47 -52.35 -11.51 85.82
CA VAL A 47 -52.25 -12.92 85.44
C VAL A 47 -52.25 -13.79 86.70
N ARG A 48 -52.98 -14.93 86.68
CA ARG A 48 -53.00 -15.87 87.80
C ARG A 48 -51.60 -16.45 88.05
N ALA A 49 -51.24 -16.68 89.32
CA ALA A 49 -49.91 -17.18 89.68
C ALA A 49 -49.55 -18.51 89.00
N CYS A 50 -50.52 -19.42 88.81
CA CYS A 50 -50.33 -20.69 88.11
C CYS A 50 -50.05 -20.53 86.60
N ASP A 51 -50.66 -19.53 85.95
CA ASP A 51 -50.47 -19.26 84.52
C ASP A 51 -49.13 -18.53 84.28
N LEU A 52 -48.73 -17.67 85.22
CA LEU A 52 -47.45 -16.97 85.19
C LEU A 52 -46.25 -17.93 85.32
N ALA A 53 -46.37 -18.97 86.14
CA ALA A 53 -45.34 -20.00 86.27
C ALA A 53 -45.12 -20.81 84.97
N LYS A 54 -46.13 -20.88 84.09
CA LYS A 54 -46.12 -21.65 82.84
C LYS A 54 -45.83 -20.81 81.59
N SER A 55 -45.70 -19.49 81.72
CA SER A 55 -45.76 -18.58 80.56
C SER A 55 -44.50 -18.51 79.68
N GLY A 56 -43.39 -19.13 80.07
CA GLY A 56 -42.15 -19.11 79.29
C GLY A 56 -41.74 -17.69 78.85
N GLN A 57 -41.40 -17.52 77.56
CA GLN A 57 -41.01 -16.22 76.99
C GLN A 57 -42.18 -15.25 76.75
N TYR A 58 -43.41 -15.73 76.62
CA TYR A 58 -44.57 -14.93 76.21
C TYR A 58 -45.69 -15.01 77.24
N LEU A 59 -46.04 -13.90 77.88
CA LEU A 59 -47.04 -13.91 78.96
C LEU A 59 -48.43 -14.35 78.48
N PRO A 60 -49.26 -14.98 79.35
CA PRO A 60 -50.63 -15.36 79.02
C PRO A 60 -51.49 -14.11 78.84
N ASP A 61 -52.57 -14.23 78.07
CA ASP A 61 -53.50 -13.12 77.92
C ASP A 61 -54.42 -13.00 79.14
N SER A 62 -54.44 -11.83 79.77
CA SER A 62 -55.38 -11.50 80.85
C SER A 62 -56.54 -10.62 80.39
N GLY A 63 -56.55 -10.24 79.11
CA GLY A 63 -57.49 -9.27 78.53
C GLY A 63 -57.32 -7.84 79.05
N LYS A 64 -56.32 -7.57 79.90
CA LYS A 64 -56.14 -6.29 80.60
C LYS A 64 -54.69 -5.81 80.54
N GLY A 65 -54.48 -4.57 80.09
CA GLY A 65 -53.17 -3.89 80.14
C GLY A 65 -52.16 -4.36 79.08
N TRP A 66 -50.95 -3.82 79.14
CA TRP A 66 -49.89 -4.07 78.16
C TRP A 66 -49.27 -5.47 78.32
N ARG A 67 -49.77 -6.43 77.54
CA ARG A 67 -49.21 -7.78 77.46
C ARG A 67 -47.84 -7.75 76.79
N TRP A 68 -46.87 -8.45 77.38
CA TRP A 68 -45.49 -8.43 76.91
C TRP A 68 -44.82 -9.80 76.94
N ALA A 69 -43.73 -9.92 76.19
CA ALA A 69 -42.87 -11.09 76.07
C ALA A 69 -41.40 -10.68 76.16
N LYS A 70 -40.53 -11.59 76.61
CA LYS A 70 -39.08 -11.41 76.57
C LYS A 70 -38.48 -12.48 75.66
N VAL A 71 -38.08 -12.06 74.45
CA VAL A 71 -37.55 -12.93 73.39
C VAL A 71 -36.11 -12.50 73.12
N ASN A 72 -35.16 -13.43 73.23
CA ASN A 72 -33.72 -13.18 73.01
C ASN A 72 -33.17 -11.96 73.77
N GLY A 73 -33.60 -11.78 75.03
CA GLY A 73 -33.14 -10.67 75.88
C GLY A 73 -33.92 -9.36 75.72
N SER A 74 -34.65 -9.19 74.62
CA SER A 74 -35.43 -7.97 74.30
C SER A 74 -36.90 -8.12 74.66
N PHE A 75 -37.56 -7.00 74.97
CA PHE A 75 -38.97 -6.96 75.29
C PHE A 75 -39.82 -6.66 74.04
N TYR A 76 -40.94 -7.37 73.95
CA TYR A 76 -41.94 -7.21 72.89
C TYR A 76 -43.34 -7.09 73.50
N TYR A 77 -44.23 -6.37 72.83
CA TYR A 77 -45.59 -6.10 73.28
C TYR A 77 -46.61 -6.65 72.29
N ALA A 78 -47.61 -7.38 72.77
CA ALA A 78 -48.67 -7.90 71.90
C ALA A 78 -49.53 -6.73 71.41
N TYR A 79 -49.59 -6.55 70.10
CA TYR A 79 -50.29 -5.43 69.48
C TYR A 79 -51.76 -5.34 69.92
N ASP A 80 -52.44 -6.47 70.04
CA ASP A 80 -53.86 -6.50 70.41
C ASP A 80 -54.14 -5.97 71.81
N ASN A 81 -53.18 -6.09 72.72
CA ASN A 81 -53.28 -5.67 74.11
C ASN A 81 -52.77 -4.25 74.36
N ILE A 82 -52.33 -3.53 73.33
CA ILE A 82 -51.94 -2.12 73.46
C ILE A 82 -53.21 -1.26 73.65
N PRO A 83 -53.34 -0.50 74.74
CA PRO A 83 -54.56 0.25 75.03
C PRO A 83 -54.80 1.38 74.02
N ASP A 84 -56.05 1.51 73.57
CA ASP A 84 -56.49 2.59 72.68
C ASP A 84 -57.65 3.37 73.28
N ARG A 85 -57.35 4.16 74.30
CA ARG A 85 -58.34 4.95 75.04
C ARG A 85 -57.74 6.24 75.56
N LYS A 86 -58.61 7.19 75.94
CA LYS A 86 -58.20 8.46 76.57
C LYS A 86 -57.28 8.21 77.78
N PRO A 87 -56.24 9.03 77.97
CA PRO A 87 -55.92 10.23 77.19
C PRO A 87 -55.04 10.00 75.94
N CYS A 88 -54.34 8.86 75.80
CA CYS A 88 -53.19 8.77 74.88
C CYS A 88 -53.40 8.01 73.55
N PHE A 89 -54.42 7.14 73.42
CA PHE A 89 -54.72 6.39 72.18
C PHE A 89 -53.48 5.72 71.53
N TYR A 90 -52.76 4.89 72.29
CA TYR A 90 -51.45 4.35 71.88
C TYR A 90 -51.51 3.40 70.69
N LYS A 91 -52.59 2.62 70.55
CA LYS A 91 -52.72 1.67 69.44
C LYS A 91 -52.93 2.42 68.12
N SER A 92 -53.74 3.48 68.13
CA SER A 92 -53.95 4.35 66.98
C SER A 92 -52.65 4.99 66.46
N LYS A 93 -51.65 5.25 67.32
CA LYS A 93 -50.32 5.75 66.90
C LYS A 93 -49.48 4.72 66.16
N LEU A 94 -49.69 3.42 66.38
CA LEU A 94 -48.89 2.33 65.83
C LEU A 94 -49.40 1.83 64.46
N GLY A 95 -50.51 2.40 63.96
CA GLY A 95 -51.19 1.94 62.75
C GLY A 95 -52.17 0.80 63.02
N THR A 96 -52.81 0.31 61.96
CA THR A 96 -53.77 -0.79 62.02
C THR A 96 -53.09 -2.16 62.00
N LEU A 97 -53.82 -3.22 62.32
CA LEU A 97 -53.29 -4.60 62.22
C LEU A 97 -52.86 -4.95 60.79
N ASN A 98 -53.56 -4.42 59.78
CA ASN A 98 -53.24 -4.64 58.37
C ASN A 98 -51.93 -3.96 58.00
N ASP A 99 -51.65 -2.76 58.53
CA ASP A 99 -50.39 -2.04 58.29
C ASP A 99 -49.20 -2.83 58.85
N ILE A 100 -49.36 -3.45 60.02
CA ILE A 100 -48.33 -4.30 60.64
C ILE A 100 -48.12 -5.59 59.83
N LYS A 101 -49.19 -6.19 59.31
CA LYS A 101 -49.11 -7.37 58.43
C LYS A 101 -48.36 -7.05 57.13
N GLN A 102 -48.70 -5.93 56.49
CA GLN A 102 -48.05 -5.49 55.26
C GLN A 102 -46.56 -5.23 55.52
N ALA A 103 -46.23 -4.47 56.57
CA ALA A 103 -44.84 -4.20 56.93
C ALA A 103 -44.00 -5.46 57.19
N TYR A 104 -44.59 -6.51 57.79
CA TYR A 104 -43.90 -7.79 57.98
C TYR A 104 -43.63 -8.54 56.66
N GLN A 105 -44.56 -8.46 55.70
CA GLN A 105 -44.39 -9.07 54.37
C GLN A 105 -43.34 -8.32 53.55
N ASP A 106 -43.38 -6.98 53.54
CA ASP A 106 -42.43 -6.13 52.84
C ASP A 106 -40.98 -6.38 53.30
N LEU A 107 -40.77 -6.55 54.61
CA LEU A 107 -39.46 -6.92 55.19
C LEU A 107 -38.96 -8.29 54.70
N GLY A 108 -39.85 -9.23 54.42
CA GLY A 108 -39.52 -10.55 53.88
C GLY A 108 -39.08 -10.52 52.41
N GLU A 109 -39.73 -9.70 51.58
CA GLU A 109 -39.42 -9.53 50.16
C GLU A 109 -38.06 -8.84 49.94
N LEU A 110 -37.74 -7.84 50.76
CA LEU A 110 -36.43 -7.17 50.78
C LEU A 110 -35.26 -8.16 50.98
N SER A 111 -35.44 -9.20 51.82
CA SER A 111 -34.38 -10.20 52.07
C SER A 111 -34.11 -11.12 50.86
N LYS A 112 -35.15 -11.45 50.09
CA LYS A 112 -35.03 -12.28 48.88
C LYS A 112 -34.41 -11.50 47.72
N GLY A 113 -34.79 -10.23 47.55
CA GLY A 113 -34.19 -9.34 46.56
C GLY A 113 -32.67 -9.24 46.73
N ASN A 114 -32.19 -9.08 47.97
CA ASN A 114 -30.77 -9.00 48.26
C ASN A 114 -29.97 -10.28 47.89
N LEU A 115 -30.57 -11.47 48.04
CA LEU A 115 -29.91 -12.73 47.68
C LEU A 115 -29.80 -12.94 46.16
N ILE A 116 -30.84 -12.54 45.41
CA ILE A 116 -30.84 -12.64 43.94
C ILE A 116 -29.81 -11.68 43.34
N GLU A 117 -29.69 -10.47 43.88
CA GLU A 117 -28.68 -9.51 43.42
C GLU A 117 -27.24 -9.99 43.68
N LEU A 118 -26.99 -10.64 44.81
CA LEU A 118 -25.69 -11.29 45.08
C LEU A 118 -25.42 -12.44 44.09
N ALA A 119 -26.44 -13.22 43.75
CA ALA A 119 -26.32 -14.30 42.76
C ALA A 119 -25.99 -13.73 41.36
N LYS A 120 -26.64 -12.64 40.94
CA LYS A 120 -26.36 -11.95 39.67
C LYS A 120 -24.92 -11.48 39.58
N GLN A 121 -24.39 -10.84 40.64
CA GLN A 121 -22.99 -10.41 40.70
C GLN A 121 -22.02 -11.59 40.60
N SER A 122 -22.30 -12.68 41.32
CA SER A 122 -21.48 -13.90 41.26
C SER A 122 -21.48 -14.52 39.86
N ILE A 123 -22.63 -14.54 39.17
CA ILE A 123 -22.74 -15.06 37.79
C ILE A 123 -21.87 -14.24 36.83
N VAL A 124 -21.97 -12.91 36.87
CA VAL A 124 -21.18 -12.03 35.99
C VAL A 124 -19.69 -12.25 36.18
N ASN A 125 -19.21 -12.32 37.44
CA ASN A 125 -17.80 -12.55 37.72
C ASN A 125 -17.31 -13.89 37.16
N GLN A 126 -18.07 -14.98 37.34
CA GLN A 126 -17.71 -16.30 36.82
C GLN A 126 -17.70 -16.35 35.29
N VAL A 127 -18.58 -15.59 34.62
CA VAL A 127 -18.59 -15.50 33.15
C VAL A 127 -17.38 -14.72 32.63
N VAL A 128 -16.97 -13.65 33.31
CA VAL A 128 -15.79 -12.85 32.93
C VAL A 128 -14.51 -13.68 33.03
N GLU A 129 -14.40 -14.59 34.00
CA GLU A 129 -13.27 -15.53 34.11
C GLU A 129 -13.13 -16.48 32.90
N LEU A 130 -14.22 -16.70 32.15
CA LEU A 130 -14.23 -17.51 30.94
C LEU A 130 -13.88 -16.72 29.67
N TYR A 131 -13.61 -15.41 29.78
CA TYR A 131 -13.22 -14.60 28.63
C TYR A 131 -11.84 -15.01 28.15
N ASP A 132 -11.79 -15.52 26.92
CA ASP A 132 -10.54 -15.87 26.25
C ASP A 132 -10.27 -14.85 25.13
N SER A 133 -9.24 -14.03 25.33
CA SER A 133 -8.84 -13.03 24.33
C SER A 133 -8.41 -13.66 22.99
N SER A 134 -8.04 -14.94 22.96
CA SER A 134 -7.74 -15.65 21.72
C SER A 134 -8.97 -15.84 20.83
N ASP A 135 -10.19 -15.81 21.41
CA ASP A 135 -11.44 -15.83 20.66
C ASP A 135 -11.62 -14.56 19.83
N ILE A 136 -11.19 -13.41 20.33
CA ILE A 136 -11.25 -12.14 19.60
C ILE A 136 -10.43 -12.26 18.31
N ASN A 137 -9.17 -12.71 18.41
CA ASN A 137 -8.30 -12.92 17.25
C ASN A 137 -8.89 -13.95 16.28
N TYR A 138 -9.48 -15.02 16.80
CA TYR A 138 -10.14 -16.02 15.95
C TYR A 138 -11.27 -15.39 15.13
N TYR A 139 -12.20 -14.66 15.76
CA TYR A 139 -13.32 -14.04 15.05
C TYR A 139 -12.89 -12.91 14.11
N GLN A 140 -11.78 -12.23 14.38
CA GLN A 140 -11.28 -11.18 13.51
C GLN A 140 -10.56 -11.72 12.26
N TYR A 141 -9.81 -12.83 12.38
CA TYR A 141 -8.86 -13.24 11.34
C TYR A 141 -9.04 -14.66 10.81
N ASN A 142 -9.59 -15.58 11.62
CA ASN A 142 -9.56 -17.02 11.33
C ASN A 142 -10.96 -17.63 11.12
N ALA A 143 -12.02 -16.94 11.52
CA ALA A 143 -13.38 -17.36 11.24
C ALA A 143 -13.68 -17.23 9.73
N GLU A 144 -14.59 -18.07 9.22
CA GLU A 144 -15.04 -18.02 7.82
C GLU A 144 -15.59 -16.64 7.41
N VAL A 145 -16.16 -15.93 8.39
CA VAL A 145 -16.61 -14.55 8.25
C VAL A 145 -15.85 -13.69 9.26
N GLY A 146 -15.14 -12.67 8.78
CA GLY A 146 -14.40 -11.75 9.62
C GLY A 146 -15.32 -10.76 10.33
N PHE A 147 -15.13 -10.60 11.65
CA PHE A 147 -15.84 -9.64 12.47
C PHE A 147 -14.94 -8.47 12.85
N ASN A 148 -15.52 -7.27 13.02
CA ASN A 148 -14.78 -6.15 13.61
C ASN A 148 -14.51 -6.43 15.11
N LYS A 149 -13.60 -5.65 15.73
CA LYS A 149 -13.18 -5.88 17.12
C LYS A 149 -14.35 -5.87 18.11
N GLU A 150 -15.31 -4.96 17.93
CA GLU A 150 -16.49 -4.85 18.80
C GLU A 150 -17.34 -6.12 18.74
N LYS A 151 -17.71 -6.57 17.54
CA LYS A 151 -18.49 -7.80 17.35
C LYS A 151 -17.71 -9.04 17.75
N ALA A 152 -16.40 -9.10 17.51
CA ALA A 152 -15.55 -10.18 17.97
C ALA A 152 -15.50 -10.26 19.50
N THR A 153 -15.51 -9.12 20.18
CA THR A 153 -15.60 -9.05 21.65
C THR A 153 -16.97 -9.55 22.13
N GLN A 154 -18.06 -9.14 21.46
CA GLN A 154 -19.40 -9.64 21.76
C GLN A 154 -19.52 -11.15 21.53
N LEU A 155 -18.90 -11.71 20.48
CA LEU A 155 -18.87 -13.14 20.20
C LEU A 155 -18.06 -13.92 21.25
N MET A 156 -16.92 -13.41 21.71
CA MET A 156 -16.20 -13.96 22.86
C MET A 156 -17.10 -13.99 24.11
N MET A 157 -17.79 -12.89 24.41
CA MET A 157 -18.74 -12.83 25.53
C MET A 157 -19.87 -13.84 25.36
N SER A 158 -20.45 -13.96 24.16
CA SER A 158 -21.48 -14.95 23.83
C SER A 158 -21.01 -16.38 24.08
N ARG A 159 -19.78 -16.71 23.68
CA ARG A 159 -19.18 -18.03 23.96
C ARG A 159 -19.07 -18.28 25.45
N ALA A 160 -18.51 -17.33 26.20
CA ALA A 160 -18.33 -17.44 27.65
C ALA A 160 -19.68 -17.65 28.37
N TRP A 161 -20.72 -16.90 27.98
CA TRP A 161 -22.08 -17.09 28.49
C TRP A 161 -22.64 -18.48 28.17
N CYS A 162 -22.48 -18.97 26.94
CA CYS A 162 -22.94 -20.31 26.56
C CYS A 162 -22.21 -21.41 27.34
N VAL A 163 -20.89 -21.31 27.50
CA VAL A 163 -20.08 -22.27 28.27
C VAL A 163 -20.51 -22.27 29.74
N PHE A 164 -20.64 -21.10 30.35
CA PHE A 164 -21.07 -20.97 31.74
C PHE A 164 -22.45 -21.57 31.95
N VAL A 165 -23.46 -21.10 31.20
CA VAL A 165 -24.86 -21.50 31.38
C VAL A 165 -25.01 -23.01 31.14
N LYS A 166 -24.34 -23.58 30.13
CA LYS A 166 -24.37 -25.03 29.87
C LYS A 166 -23.81 -25.83 31.04
N ASN A 167 -22.60 -25.50 31.47
CA ASN A 167 -21.92 -26.23 32.53
C ASN A 167 -22.65 -26.11 33.87
N THR A 168 -23.13 -24.91 34.22
CA THR A 168 -23.84 -24.68 35.48
C THR A 168 -25.21 -25.35 35.49
N ALA A 169 -25.93 -25.37 34.37
CA ALA A 169 -27.24 -26.02 34.26
C ALA A 169 -27.13 -27.55 34.20
N ASP A 170 -26.14 -28.10 33.50
CA ASP A 170 -25.95 -29.55 33.38
C ASP A 170 -25.48 -30.17 34.70
N ASN A 171 -24.63 -29.47 35.46
CA ASN A 171 -24.06 -29.94 36.73
C ASN A 171 -24.83 -29.48 37.98
N ASP A 172 -26.03 -28.91 37.83
CA ASP A 172 -26.85 -28.40 38.94
C ASP A 172 -26.18 -27.35 39.86
N GLN A 173 -25.12 -26.71 39.38
CA GLN A 173 -24.31 -25.75 40.16
C GLN A 173 -25.07 -24.45 40.47
N PHE A 174 -26.18 -24.15 39.79
CA PHE A 174 -27.02 -22.98 40.13
C PHE A 174 -27.56 -23.04 41.58
N LYS A 175 -27.64 -24.22 42.19
CA LYS A 175 -28.05 -24.40 43.59
C LYS A 175 -27.06 -23.75 44.57
N THR A 176 -25.76 -23.68 44.23
CA THR A 176 -24.74 -23.04 45.07
C THR A 176 -24.87 -21.51 45.07
N LEU A 177 -25.55 -20.95 44.07
CA LEU A 177 -25.87 -19.53 43.95
C LEU A 177 -27.17 -19.15 44.69
N GLY A 178 -27.79 -20.09 45.42
CA GLY A 178 -29.06 -19.88 46.11
C GLY A 178 -30.30 -19.97 45.22
N ILE A 179 -30.15 -20.36 43.95
CA ILE A 179 -31.25 -20.51 42.97
C ILE A 179 -31.82 -21.93 43.06
N LYS A 180 -33.15 -22.06 43.15
CA LYS A 180 -33.77 -23.36 43.46
C LYS A 180 -34.04 -24.21 42.23
N THR A 181 -34.34 -23.57 41.08
CA THR A 181 -34.78 -24.28 39.87
C THR A 181 -33.98 -23.88 38.63
N LYS A 182 -33.83 -24.81 37.68
CA LYS A 182 -33.20 -24.51 36.37
C LYS A 182 -33.93 -23.39 35.63
N SER A 183 -35.26 -23.37 35.70
CA SER A 183 -36.09 -22.33 35.06
C SER A 183 -35.77 -20.93 35.59
N GLU A 184 -35.66 -20.79 36.92
CA GLU A 184 -35.26 -19.55 37.59
C GLU A 184 -33.84 -19.15 37.20
N PHE A 185 -32.90 -20.10 37.12
CA PHE A 185 -31.52 -19.84 36.67
C PHE A 185 -31.45 -19.32 35.23
N TYR A 186 -32.17 -19.94 34.29
CA TYR A 186 -32.21 -19.46 32.91
C TYR A 186 -32.86 -18.08 32.79
N ASN A 187 -33.88 -17.78 33.60
CA ASN A 187 -34.51 -16.45 33.61
C ASN A 187 -33.54 -15.38 34.14
N VAL A 188 -32.81 -15.65 35.22
CA VAL A 188 -31.78 -14.75 35.76
C VAL A 188 -30.67 -14.52 34.72
N CYS A 189 -30.18 -15.57 34.07
CA CYS A 189 -29.16 -15.42 33.02
C CYS A 189 -29.69 -14.65 31.80
N ALA A 190 -30.94 -14.89 31.38
CA ALA A 190 -31.55 -14.15 30.28
C ALA A 190 -31.70 -12.65 30.59
N GLU A 191 -32.08 -12.30 31.83
CA GLU A 191 -32.15 -10.91 32.31
C GLU A 191 -30.79 -10.22 32.23
N LEU A 192 -29.70 -10.92 32.51
CA LEU A 192 -28.32 -10.38 32.43
C LEU A 192 -27.81 -10.25 31.00
N ILE A 193 -28.14 -11.20 30.11
CA ILE A 193 -27.66 -11.23 28.71
C ILE A 193 -28.44 -10.23 27.83
N GLN A 194 -29.75 -10.09 28.03
CA GLN A 194 -30.62 -9.26 27.20
C GLN A 194 -30.12 -7.81 27.00
N PRO A 195 -29.68 -7.06 28.05
CA PRO A 195 -29.18 -5.70 27.87
C PRO A 195 -27.82 -5.62 27.16
N LEU A 196 -27.04 -6.71 27.11
CA LEU A 196 -25.73 -6.74 26.48
C LEU A 196 -25.81 -6.80 24.94
N ASN A 197 -26.96 -7.21 24.39
CA ASN A 197 -27.21 -7.31 22.95
C ASN A 197 -26.06 -8.00 22.16
N LEU A 198 -25.62 -9.16 22.67
CA LEU A 198 -24.43 -9.83 22.16
C LEU A 198 -24.66 -10.44 20.76
N GLU A 199 -23.74 -10.17 19.83
CA GLU A 199 -23.66 -10.86 18.55
C GLU A 199 -23.54 -12.38 18.75
N GLY A 200 -24.30 -13.17 17.98
CA GLY A 200 -24.38 -14.63 18.13
C GLY A 200 -25.30 -15.12 19.28
N LEU A 201 -25.61 -14.30 20.28
CA LEU A 201 -26.43 -14.68 21.44
C LEU A 201 -27.46 -13.60 21.84
N SER A 202 -28.35 -13.24 20.92
CA SER A 202 -29.55 -12.46 21.27
C SER A 202 -30.56 -13.34 22.01
N VAL A 203 -31.11 -12.90 23.15
CA VAL A 203 -32.01 -13.68 24.01
C VAL A 203 -33.16 -12.80 24.50
N SER A 204 -34.39 -13.34 24.52
CA SER A 204 -35.59 -12.64 24.99
C SER A 204 -36.25 -13.26 26.24
N SER A 205 -35.90 -14.50 26.59
CA SER A 205 -36.43 -15.20 27.78
C SER A 205 -35.54 -16.36 28.20
N GLY A 206 -35.70 -16.86 29.42
CA GLY A 206 -34.95 -18.04 29.90
C GLY A 206 -35.23 -19.30 29.09
N ALA A 207 -36.47 -19.50 28.63
CA ALA A 207 -36.80 -20.63 27.74
C ALA A 207 -36.06 -20.54 26.39
N TYR A 208 -35.94 -19.33 25.84
CA TYR A 208 -35.20 -19.11 24.60
C TYR A 208 -33.69 -19.31 24.77
N LEU A 209 -33.13 -18.85 25.90
CA LEU A 209 -31.73 -19.12 26.28
C LEU A 209 -31.46 -20.62 26.37
N ARG A 210 -32.33 -21.36 27.06
CA ARG A 210 -32.24 -22.81 27.19
C ARG A 210 -32.16 -23.50 25.83
N ASN A 211 -33.06 -23.18 24.89
CA ASN A 211 -33.05 -23.79 23.57
C ASN A 211 -31.76 -23.53 22.78
N LYS A 212 -31.16 -22.33 22.93
CA LYS A 212 -29.87 -22.00 22.29
C LYS A 212 -28.70 -22.74 22.92
N VAL A 213 -28.70 -22.86 24.25
CA VAL A 213 -27.62 -23.49 25.00
C VAL A 213 -27.68 -25.01 24.93
N ASP A 214 -28.87 -25.62 24.87
CA ASP A 214 -29.03 -27.08 24.80
C ASP A 214 -28.33 -27.70 23.58
N LEU A 215 -28.26 -26.96 22.46
CA LEU A 215 -27.56 -27.37 21.23
C LEU A 215 -26.08 -26.91 21.17
N PHE A 216 -25.60 -26.21 22.19
CA PHE A 216 -24.23 -25.70 22.22
C PHE A 216 -23.23 -26.82 22.60
N PRO A 217 -22.10 -26.97 21.87
CA PRO A 217 -21.15 -28.06 22.12
C PRO A 217 -20.40 -27.87 23.44
N THR A 218 -20.38 -28.92 24.26
CA THR A 218 -19.74 -28.93 25.59
C THR A 218 -18.23 -29.16 25.52
N THR A 219 -17.73 -29.76 24.44
CA THR A 219 -16.31 -30.05 24.22
C THR A 219 -15.87 -29.54 22.85
N ASN A 220 -14.58 -29.23 22.68
CA ASN A 220 -13.96 -28.62 21.49
C ASN A 220 -14.21 -27.11 21.30
N THR A 221 -13.16 -26.31 21.53
CA THR A 221 -13.17 -24.85 21.36
C THR A 221 -13.52 -24.40 19.94
N LEU A 222 -13.10 -25.13 18.91
CA LEU A 222 -13.42 -24.77 17.52
C LEU A 222 -14.92 -24.97 17.21
N ALA A 223 -15.51 -26.06 17.70
CA ALA A 223 -16.94 -26.31 17.54
C ALA A 223 -17.77 -25.24 18.28
N GLN A 224 -17.35 -24.86 19.49
CA GLN A 224 -17.95 -23.75 20.25
C GLN A 224 -17.86 -22.43 19.50
N ARG A 225 -16.70 -22.16 18.90
CA ARG A 225 -16.47 -20.93 18.14
C ARG A 225 -17.38 -20.82 16.93
N SER A 226 -17.55 -21.92 16.19
CA SER A 226 -18.42 -21.97 15.02
C SER A 226 -19.91 -21.92 15.38
N ALA A 227 -20.31 -22.52 16.51
CA ALA A 227 -21.72 -22.61 16.91
C ALA A 227 -22.39 -21.25 17.17
N ILE A 228 -21.63 -20.24 17.57
CA ILE A 228 -22.18 -18.89 17.81
C ILE A 228 -22.21 -18.00 16.57
N ILE A 229 -21.57 -18.41 15.47
CA ILE A 229 -21.65 -17.70 14.19
C ILE A 229 -22.97 -18.09 13.53
N SER A 230 -23.86 -17.12 13.35
CA SER A 230 -25.15 -17.35 12.69
C SER A 230 -24.95 -17.85 11.26
N GLY A 231 -25.59 -18.96 10.88
CA GLY A 231 -25.63 -19.45 9.49
C GLY A 231 -26.32 -18.52 8.50
N LYS A 232 -26.85 -17.36 8.95
CA LYS A 232 -27.27 -16.27 8.05
C LYS A 232 -26.10 -15.55 7.41
N TYR A 233 -24.95 -15.51 8.09
CA TYR A 233 -23.72 -15.01 7.49
C TYR A 233 -23.37 -15.99 6.34
N ASN A 234 -23.32 -15.47 5.11
CA ASN A 234 -23.22 -16.23 3.84
C ASN A 234 -24.49 -16.98 3.36
N ASN A 235 -25.67 -16.74 3.93
CA ASN A 235 -26.90 -17.37 3.42
C ASN A 235 -27.33 -16.77 2.06
N THR A 236 -27.18 -17.54 1.00
CA THR A 236 -27.54 -17.18 -0.37
C THR A 236 -28.94 -17.65 -0.79
N ASN A 237 -29.69 -18.34 0.07
CA ASN A 237 -30.99 -18.93 -0.28
C ASN A 237 -32.05 -17.90 -0.70
N ALA A 238 -32.00 -16.68 -0.16
CA ALA A 238 -32.88 -15.58 -0.54
C ALA A 238 -32.37 -14.76 -1.74
N MET A 239 -31.14 -15.00 -2.21
CA MET A 239 -30.53 -14.24 -3.28
C MET A 239 -31.20 -14.59 -4.62
N GLN A 240 -31.67 -13.60 -5.38
CA GLN A 240 -32.27 -13.83 -6.71
C GLN A 240 -31.18 -13.91 -7.79
N VAL A 241 -30.20 -13.02 -7.69
CA VAL A 241 -29.02 -12.95 -8.57
C VAL A 241 -28.00 -13.98 -8.09
N GLY A 242 -27.41 -14.75 -9.00
CA GLY A 242 -26.39 -15.78 -8.71
C GLY A 242 -26.92 -17.23 -8.69
N LYS A 243 -28.23 -17.44 -8.90
CA LYS A 243 -28.87 -18.77 -8.86
C LYS A 243 -28.90 -19.47 -10.23
N HIS A 244 -29.13 -18.71 -11.30
CA HIS A 244 -29.32 -19.24 -12.64
C HIS A 244 -27.99 -19.21 -13.40
N LYS A 245 -27.09 -20.15 -13.07
CA LYS A 245 -25.79 -20.27 -13.75
C LYS A 245 -26.01 -20.61 -15.22
N LEU A 246 -25.26 -19.97 -16.10
CA LEU A 246 -25.27 -20.26 -17.52
C LEU A 246 -24.34 -21.46 -17.78
N VAL A 247 -24.72 -22.31 -18.74
CA VAL A 247 -23.90 -23.46 -19.18
C VAL A 247 -23.73 -23.32 -20.68
N ASP A 248 -22.49 -23.45 -21.15
CA ASP A 248 -22.18 -23.53 -22.57
C ASP A 248 -22.77 -24.83 -23.13
N THR A 249 -23.64 -24.70 -24.13
CA THR A 249 -24.37 -25.82 -24.73
C THR A 249 -23.51 -26.73 -25.62
N GLU A 250 -22.34 -26.25 -26.06
CA GLU A 250 -21.40 -26.99 -26.91
C GLU A 250 -20.28 -27.66 -26.10
N THR A 251 -19.74 -26.97 -25.11
CA THR A 251 -18.60 -27.46 -24.30
C THR A 251 -19.00 -28.05 -22.95
N GLY A 252 -20.22 -27.75 -22.47
CA GLY A 252 -20.70 -28.15 -21.15
C GLY A 252 -20.08 -27.36 -19.99
N GLU A 253 -19.27 -26.33 -20.26
CA GLU A 253 -18.64 -25.51 -19.23
C GLU A 253 -19.67 -24.60 -18.53
N ILE A 254 -19.63 -24.57 -17.20
CA ILE A 254 -20.45 -23.65 -16.40
C ILE A 254 -19.81 -22.27 -16.45
N ILE A 255 -20.52 -21.29 -17.03
CA ILE A 255 -20.10 -19.90 -17.04
C ILE A 255 -20.28 -19.33 -15.62
N ASN A 256 -19.22 -18.71 -15.09
CA ASN A 256 -19.14 -18.21 -13.72
C ASN A 256 -20.06 -17.00 -13.39
N VAL A 257 -20.93 -16.59 -14.33
CA VAL A 257 -21.92 -15.53 -14.12
C VAL A 257 -23.32 -16.08 -14.34
N ASP A 258 -24.26 -15.66 -13.49
CA ASP A 258 -25.67 -16.00 -13.68
C ASP A 258 -26.35 -15.08 -14.71
N ILE A 259 -27.52 -15.49 -15.21
CA ILE A 259 -28.25 -14.74 -16.24
C ILE A 259 -28.56 -13.29 -15.84
N HIS A 260 -28.87 -13.00 -14.57
CA HIS A 260 -29.10 -11.62 -14.13
C HIS A 260 -27.80 -10.82 -14.21
N GLN A 261 -26.68 -11.36 -13.73
CA GLN A 261 -25.37 -10.72 -13.84
C GLN A 261 -24.97 -10.47 -15.28
N ALA A 262 -25.16 -11.46 -16.17
CA ALA A 262 -24.84 -11.34 -17.58
C ALA A 262 -25.59 -10.15 -18.22
N VAL A 263 -26.91 -10.07 -18.04
CA VAL A 263 -27.72 -8.98 -18.59
C VAL A 263 -27.37 -7.64 -17.97
N MET A 264 -27.18 -7.58 -16.64
CA MET A 264 -26.78 -6.36 -15.95
C MET A 264 -25.44 -5.82 -16.47
N PHE A 265 -24.43 -6.67 -16.56
CA PHE A 265 -23.10 -6.28 -17.02
C PHE A 265 -23.06 -5.97 -18.51
N TYR A 266 -23.84 -6.69 -19.33
CA TYR A 266 -23.98 -6.37 -20.75
C TYR A 266 -24.52 -4.95 -20.95
N ALA A 267 -25.62 -4.60 -20.28
CA ALA A 267 -26.19 -3.25 -20.34
C ALA A 267 -25.23 -2.20 -19.77
N PHE A 268 -24.54 -2.52 -18.66
CA PHE A 268 -23.61 -1.58 -18.03
C PHE A 268 -22.35 -1.35 -18.87
N MET A 269 -21.80 -2.37 -19.50
CA MET A 269 -20.65 -2.25 -20.39
C MET A 269 -21.00 -1.56 -21.70
N ALA A 270 -22.29 -1.59 -22.10
CA ALA A 270 -22.76 -1.08 -23.39
C ALA A 270 -22.05 -1.78 -24.56
N VAL A 271 -21.89 -3.11 -24.45
CA VAL A 271 -21.18 -3.94 -25.44
C VAL A 271 -21.74 -3.69 -26.84
N GLY A 272 -20.90 -3.24 -27.77
CA GLY A 272 -21.30 -2.94 -29.14
C GLY A 272 -22.20 -1.71 -29.34
N GLN A 273 -22.40 -0.89 -28.31
CA GLN A 273 -23.23 0.32 -28.39
C GLN A 273 -22.37 1.59 -28.31
N GLY A 274 -22.68 2.60 -29.15
CA GLY A 274 -21.96 3.88 -29.18
C GLY A 274 -22.30 4.83 -28.02
N THR A 275 -23.43 4.64 -27.35
CA THR A 275 -23.96 5.58 -26.35
C THR A 275 -24.15 4.93 -24.99
N LYS A 276 -23.59 5.56 -23.94
CA LYS A 276 -23.70 5.09 -22.55
C LYS A 276 -25.01 5.57 -21.96
N LEU A 277 -25.90 4.65 -21.62
CA LEU A 277 -27.15 4.96 -20.90
C LEU A 277 -26.89 5.15 -19.40
N ASN A 278 -27.76 5.93 -18.74
CA ASN A 278 -27.74 6.05 -17.30
C ASN A 278 -28.29 4.77 -16.63
N MET A 279 -27.93 4.51 -15.37
CA MET A 279 -28.31 3.24 -14.70
C MET A 279 -29.83 3.03 -14.60
N ARG A 280 -30.62 4.10 -14.54
CA ARG A 280 -32.09 4.02 -14.46
C ARG A 280 -32.69 3.56 -15.78
N GLN A 281 -32.24 4.14 -16.88
CA GLN A 281 -32.62 3.76 -18.24
C GLN A 281 -32.16 2.32 -18.57
N GLN A 282 -30.96 1.94 -18.15
CA GLN A 282 -30.49 0.55 -18.30
C GLN A 282 -31.39 -0.45 -17.55
N TYR A 283 -31.86 -0.07 -16.37
CA TYR A 283 -32.78 -0.91 -15.58
C TYR A 283 -34.15 -1.02 -16.26
N GLU A 284 -34.77 0.11 -16.61
CA GLU A 284 -36.15 0.16 -17.10
C GLU A 284 -36.28 -0.31 -18.56
N SER A 285 -35.35 0.07 -19.43
CA SER A 285 -35.47 -0.15 -20.88
C SER A 285 -34.76 -1.40 -21.38
N PHE A 286 -33.89 -2.02 -20.58
CA PHE A 286 -33.14 -3.21 -20.98
C PHE A 286 -33.30 -4.35 -19.98
N TYR A 287 -32.93 -4.15 -18.71
CA TYR A 287 -32.96 -5.24 -17.72
C TYR A 287 -34.38 -5.77 -17.47
N LEU A 288 -35.37 -4.90 -17.22
CA LEU A 288 -36.75 -5.35 -16.95
C LEU A 288 -37.36 -6.15 -18.12
N PRO A 289 -37.34 -5.65 -19.38
CA PRO A 289 -37.85 -6.42 -20.52
C PRO A 289 -37.10 -7.74 -20.72
N THR A 290 -35.77 -7.73 -20.65
CA THR A 290 -34.98 -8.95 -20.86
C THR A 290 -35.25 -10.01 -19.79
N MET A 291 -35.49 -9.63 -18.54
CA MET A 291 -35.88 -10.60 -17.51
C MET A 291 -37.24 -11.23 -17.80
N GLN A 292 -38.18 -10.45 -18.34
CA GLN A 292 -39.48 -10.97 -18.77
C GLN A 292 -39.35 -11.92 -19.97
N ASP A 293 -38.48 -11.61 -20.94
CA ASP A 293 -38.22 -12.47 -22.11
C ASP A 293 -37.63 -13.84 -21.69
N PHE A 294 -36.82 -13.86 -20.63
CA PHE A 294 -36.28 -15.10 -20.05
C PHE A 294 -37.23 -15.80 -19.05
N ASP A 295 -38.46 -15.30 -18.87
CA ASP A 295 -39.43 -15.78 -17.87
C ASP A 295 -38.88 -15.80 -16.44
N LEU A 296 -38.07 -14.78 -16.10
CA LEU A 296 -37.44 -14.62 -14.80
C LEU A 296 -37.97 -13.40 -14.06
N LYS A 297 -38.11 -13.53 -12.74
CA LYS A 297 -38.51 -12.41 -11.89
C LYS A 297 -37.35 -11.40 -11.76
N PRO A 298 -37.52 -10.12 -12.18
CA PRO A 298 -36.48 -9.13 -12.05
C PRO A 298 -36.21 -8.78 -10.58
N THR A 299 -34.96 -8.39 -10.30
CA THR A 299 -34.61 -7.83 -8.98
C THR A 299 -34.95 -6.34 -8.89
N GLY A 300 -35.10 -5.81 -7.68
CA GLY A 300 -35.39 -4.40 -7.44
C GLY A 300 -34.22 -3.48 -7.84
N TYR A 301 -34.53 -2.23 -8.19
CA TYR A 301 -33.55 -1.23 -8.66
C TYR A 301 -32.38 -1.01 -7.67
N GLU A 302 -32.65 -1.02 -6.36
CA GLU A 302 -31.60 -0.89 -5.34
C GLU A 302 -30.62 -2.05 -5.38
N ASN A 303 -31.13 -3.28 -5.53
CA ASN A 303 -30.27 -4.46 -5.62
C ASN A 303 -29.48 -4.48 -6.94
N TYR A 304 -30.12 -4.09 -8.05
CA TYR A 304 -29.47 -3.88 -9.36
C TYR A 304 -28.28 -2.92 -9.25
N THR A 305 -28.50 -1.73 -8.67
CA THR A 305 -27.43 -0.73 -8.52
C THR A 305 -26.35 -1.17 -7.52
N ARG A 306 -26.72 -1.87 -6.44
CA ARG A 306 -25.78 -2.42 -5.47
C ARG A 306 -24.80 -3.40 -6.12
N ILE A 307 -25.28 -4.29 -7.00
CA ILE A 307 -24.46 -5.27 -7.70
C ILE A 307 -23.45 -4.58 -8.62
N LEU A 308 -23.89 -3.60 -9.42
CA LEU A 308 -23.01 -2.83 -10.31
C LEU A 308 -21.96 -1.98 -9.56
N ARG A 309 -22.20 -1.65 -8.28
CA ARG A 309 -21.27 -0.89 -7.44
C ARG A 309 -20.23 -1.75 -6.71
N GLN A 310 -20.34 -3.08 -6.77
CA GLN A 310 -19.35 -3.95 -6.13
C GLN A 310 -17.98 -3.78 -6.79
N ASN A 311 -16.97 -3.38 -6.00
CA ASN A 311 -15.67 -2.95 -6.54
C ASN A 311 -14.97 -4.03 -7.40
N GLY A 312 -15.03 -5.30 -7.00
CA GLY A 312 -14.43 -6.40 -7.78
C GLY A 312 -15.03 -6.53 -9.18
N LEU A 313 -16.36 -6.61 -9.28
CA LEU A 313 -17.08 -6.74 -10.55
C LEU A 313 -17.02 -5.44 -11.38
N LYS A 314 -16.97 -4.29 -10.71
CA LYS A 314 -16.78 -2.99 -11.34
C LYS A 314 -15.45 -2.93 -12.10
N LEU A 315 -14.33 -3.38 -11.50
CA LEU A 315 -13.05 -3.40 -12.20
C LEU A 315 -13.09 -4.21 -13.50
N LEU A 316 -13.80 -5.34 -13.52
CA LEU A 316 -13.93 -6.17 -14.72
C LEU A 316 -14.71 -5.48 -15.86
N THR A 317 -15.73 -4.69 -15.53
CA THR A 317 -16.62 -4.06 -16.52
C THR A 317 -16.15 -2.70 -17.02
N LEU A 318 -15.29 -2.01 -16.26
CA LEU A 318 -14.84 -0.67 -16.60
C LEU A 318 -14.01 -0.60 -17.89
N LYS A 319 -13.28 -1.67 -18.23
CA LYS A 319 -12.46 -1.72 -19.46
C LYS A 319 -13.31 -1.56 -20.70
N GLU A 320 -14.39 -2.32 -20.82
CA GLU A 320 -15.31 -2.22 -21.95
C GLU A 320 -16.09 -0.90 -21.89
N ARG A 321 -16.60 -0.54 -20.71
CA ARG A 321 -17.42 0.67 -20.53
C ARG A 321 -16.71 1.98 -20.87
N HIS A 322 -15.42 2.10 -20.53
CA HIS A 322 -14.67 3.35 -20.68
C HIS A 322 -13.54 3.30 -21.70
N GLY A 323 -13.27 2.11 -22.26
CA GLY A 323 -12.17 1.87 -23.18
C GLY A 323 -10.87 1.49 -22.46
N ALA A 324 -10.01 0.79 -23.21
CA ALA A 324 -8.76 0.23 -22.68
C ALA A 324 -7.80 1.30 -22.13
N ASP A 325 -7.71 2.47 -22.75
CA ASP A 325 -6.79 3.53 -22.32
C ASP A 325 -7.22 4.20 -21.02
N TRP A 326 -8.52 4.43 -20.83
CA TRP A 326 -9.05 4.93 -19.56
C TRP A 326 -8.82 3.91 -18.45
N TYR A 327 -9.02 2.62 -18.74
CA TYR A 327 -8.81 1.54 -17.78
C TYR A 327 -7.36 1.42 -17.34
N LYS A 328 -6.41 1.46 -18.29
CA LYS A 328 -4.97 1.50 -18.01
C LYS A 328 -4.58 2.63 -17.06
N LYS A 329 -5.18 3.82 -17.22
CA LYS A 329 -4.84 5.01 -16.42
C LYS A 329 -5.49 5.05 -15.04
N SER A 330 -6.69 4.48 -14.88
CA SER A 330 -7.54 4.68 -13.69
C SER A 330 -7.68 3.44 -12.80
N SER A 331 -7.54 2.24 -13.36
CA SER A 331 -7.99 1.00 -12.71
C SER A 331 -6.93 -0.11 -12.76
N LEU A 332 -6.04 -0.11 -13.76
CA LEU A 332 -4.97 -1.09 -13.87
C LEU A 332 -3.97 -0.91 -12.71
N ALA A 333 -3.62 -2.02 -12.06
CA ALA A 333 -2.64 -2.00 -10.99
C ALA A 333 -1.28 -1.55 -11.51
N TYR A 334 -0.61 -0.67 -10.77
CA TYR A 334 0.74 -0.23 -11.09
C TYR A 334 1.75 -1.33 -10.76
N VAL A 335 2.86 -1.38 -11.51
CA VAL A 335 4.02 -2.20 -11.15
C VAL A 335 4.89 -1.36 -10.19
N PRO A 336 4.97 -1.71 -8.89
CA PRO A 336 5.83 -0.97 -7.96
C PRO A 336 7.30 -1.14 -8.36
N SER A 337 8.00 -0.03 -8.55
CA SER A 337 9.44 -0.01 -8.75
C SER A 337 10.11 0.84 -7.68
N GLN A 338 11.27 0.40 -7.19
CA GLN A 338 12.09 1.20 -6.30
C GLN A 338 12.80 2.30 -7.09
N LYS A 339 13.06 3.43 -6.44
CA LYS A 339 13.87 4.49 -7.02
C LYS A 339 15.32 4.03 -7.16
N LEU A 340 15.97 4.46 -8.23
CA LEU A 340 17.40 4.22 -8.44
C LEU A 340 18.22 4.98 -7.41
N GLN A 341 19.25 4.33 -6.88
CA GLN A 341 20.12 4.87 -5.82
C GLN A 341 21.44 5.44 -6.36
N PHE A 342 21.92 4.92 -7.50
CA PHE A 342 23.25 5.21 -8.03
C PHE A 342 23.15 5.80 -9.42
N ALA A 343 23.92 6.88 -9.66
CA ALA A 343 24.16 7.41 -10.99
C ALA A 343 24.87 6.36 -11.88
N HIS A 344 24.89 6.59 -13.19
CA HIS A 344 25.37 5.68 -14.24
C HIS A 344 24.55 4.40 -14.45
N SER A 345 23.56 4.14 -13.60
CA SER A 345 22.75 2.90 -13.69
C SER A 345 21.75 2.92 -14.84
N LEU A 346 21.12 4.07 -15.10
CA LEU A 346 20.11 4.23 -16.16
C LEU A 346 20.17 5.64 -16.72
N TYR A 347 20.34 5.72 -18.03
CA TYR A 347 20.25 6.93 -18.82
C TYR A 347 18.96 6.89 -19.64
N CYS A 348 18.36 8.05 -19.83
CA CYS A 348 17.23 8.19 -20.72
C CYS A 348 17.41 9.34 -21.70
N ALA A 349 16.79 9.20 -22.88
CA ALA A 349 16.74 10.27 -23.86
C ALA A 349 15.31 10.62 -24.25
N ASP A 350 15.07 11.91 -24.40
CA ASP A 350 13.83 12.47 -24.94
C ASP A 350 14.14 13.82 -25.61
N GLY A 351 13.32 14.20 -26.58
CA GLY A 351 13.49 15.43 -27.34
C GLY A 351 12.22 16.26 -27.41
N SER A 352 12.39 17.57 -27.26
CA SER A 352 11.26 18.49 -27.29
C SER A 352 11.66 19.94 -27.50
N GLY A 353 10.67 20.76 -27.86
CA GLY A 353 10.82 22.22 -27.88
C GLY A 353 10.89 22.79 -26.45
N THR A 354 11.84 23.71 -26.22
CA THR A 354 12.11 24.33 -24.91
C THR A 354 11.84 25.84 -24.93
N ILE A 355 12.88 26.67 -24.89
CA ILE A 355 12.81 28.13 -25.02
C ILE A 355 12.57 28.56 -26.46
N ASN A 356 12.12 29.79 -26.68
CA ASN A 356 11.90 30.35 -28.00
C ASN A 356 13.04 31.27 -28.43
N TYR A 357 13.27 31.31 -29.74
CA TYR A 357 14.15 32.27 -30.42
C TYR A 357 13.40 33.00 -31.54
N ARG A 358 13.90 34.17 -31.92
CA ARG A 358 13.36 34.95 -33.05
C ARG A 358 13.74 34.31 -34.38
N TYR A 359 12.77 34.17 -35.27
CA TYR A 359 12.91 33.46 -36.54
C TYR A 359 12.15 34.19 -37.65
N TYR A 360 12.70 34.19 -38.85
CA TYR A 360 12.02 34.69 -40.05
C TYR A 360 11.41 33.52 -40.80
N ASN A 361 10.10 33.54 -41.00
CA ASN A 361 9.44 32.49 -41.77
C ASN A 361 9.77 32.61 -43.28
N LYS A 362 9.31 31.63 -44.08
CA LYS A 362 9.53 31.62 -45.54
C LYS A 362 8.96 32.86 -46.26
N LYS A 363 8.05 33.61 -45.62
CA LYS A 363 7.44 34.84 -46.13
C LYS A 363 8.16 36.11 -45.66
N GLY A 364 9.26 35.98 -44.92
CA GLY A 364 10.01 37.12 -44.36
C GLY A 364 9.37 37.75 -43.12
N GLU A 365 8.31 37.16 -42.57
CA GLU A 365 7.65 37.67 -41.36
C GLU A 365 8.41 37.22 -40.12
N LYS A 366 8.57 38.14 -39.16
CA LYS A 366 9.16 37.83 -37.86
C LYS A 366 8.18 37.01 -37.02
N LYS A 367 8.63 35.86 -36.55
CA LYS A 367 7.90 34.93 -35.69
C LYS A 367 8.83 34.40 -34.60
N THR A 368 8.26 33.70 -33.62
CA THR A 368 9.04 32.95 -32.64
C THR A 368 9.06 31.47 -33.02
N ARG A 369 10.14 30.77 -32.69
CA ARG A 369 10.22 29.31 -32.83
C ARG A 369 10.86 28.68 -31.61
N LYS A 370 10.39 27.49 -31.22
CA LYS A 370 10.99 26.71 -30.13
C LYS A 370 12.36 26.17 -30.55
N LEU A 371 13.35 26.33 -29.69
CA LEU A 371 14.61 25.59 -29.75
C LEU A 371 14.31 24.13 -29.41
N TYR A 372 14.44 23.27 -30.41
CA TYR A 372 14.18 21.84 -30.26
C TYR A 372 15.48 21.16 -29.83
N VAL A 373 15.45 20.48 -28.69
CA VAL A 373 16.63 19.90 -28.06
C VAL A 373 16.39 18.42 -27.78
N LEU A 374 17.45 17.63 -27.88
CA LEU A 374 17.50 16.25 -27.39
C LEU A 374 18.35 16.24 -26.13
N LEU A 375 17.82 15.64 -25.05
CA LEU A 375 18.48 15.56 -23.76
C LEU A 375 18.81 14.12 -23.42
N ILE A 376 20.04 13.88 -22.93
CA ILE A 376 20.45 12.64 -22.28
C ILE A 376 20.54 12.94 -20.78
N THR A 377 19.72 12.24 -19.99
CA THR A 377 19.62 12.45 -18.54
C THR A 377 19.99 11.16 -17.81
N ASP A 378 20.82 11.26 -16.77
CA ASP A 378 20.99 10.18 -15.79
C ASP A 378 19.78 10.17 -14.85
N VAL A 379 19.04 9.06 -14.79
CA VAL A 379 17.73 8.99 -14.13
C VAL A 379 17.84 9.08 -12.61
N ALA A 380 18.90 8.53 -12.01
CA ALA A 380 19.08 8.50 -10.56
C ALA A 380 19.45 9.88 -9.99
N SER A 381 20.35 10.59 -10.67
CA SER A 381 20.80 11.93 -10.29
C SER A 381 19.91 13.05 -10.81
N SER A 382 19.10 12.79 -11.86
CA SER A 382 18.40 13.82 -12.66
C SER A 382 19.36 14.81 -13.36
N LYS A 383 20.65 14.47 -13.47
CA LYS A 383 21.64 15.30 -14.16
C LYS A 383 21.45 15.17 -15.66
N ILE A 384 21.37 16.31 -16.35
CA ILE A 384 21.47 16.33 -17.81
C ILE A 384 22.96 16.18 -18.13
N VAL A 385 23.32 15.02 -18.66
CA VAL A 385 24.72 14.65 -18.93
C VAL A 385 25.14 14.96 -20.35
N GLY A 386 24.19 15.05 -21.28
CA GLY A 386 24.48 15.39 -22.67
C GLY A 386 23.25 15.98 -23.35
N TRP A 387 23.47 16.82 -24.35
CA TRP A 387 22.39 17.41 -25.12
C TRP A 387 22.85 17.86 -26.50
N SER A 388 21.88 18.07 -27.39
CA SER A 388 22.10 18.67 -28.70
C SER A 388 20.85 19.41 -29.17
N VAL A 389 21.01 20.27 -30.18
CA VAL A 389 19.92 21.07 -30.74
C VAL A 389 19.68 20.69 -32.19
N ALA A 390 18.43 20.76 -32.62
CA ALA A 390 18.07 20.63 -34.03
C ALA A 390 18.51 21.87 -34.81
N ASP A 391 18.84 21.69 -36.09
CA ASP A 391 19.24 22.79 -36.95
C ASP A 391 18.23 23.95 -36.96
N LYS A 392 18.73 25.15 -37.25
CA LYS A 392 17.92 26.37 -37.29
C LYS A 392 16.71 26.16 -38.19
N GLY A 393 15.53 26.37 -37.61
CA GLY A 393 14.29 26.15 -38.33
C GLY A 393 13.89 24.68 -38.51
N GLN A 394 14.37 23.75 -37.69
CA GLN A 394 13.91 22.36 -37.63
C GLN A 394 13.31 22.01 -36.26
N SER A 395 12.63 20.87 -36.18
CA SER A 395 12.02 20.33 -34.95
C SER A 395 11.99 18.79 -34.97
N THR A 396 12.92 18.20 -35.71
CA THR A 396 13.03 16.76 -35.91
C THR A 396 14.26 16.26 -35.17
N GLU A 397 14.10 15.18 -34.41
CA GLU A 397 15.23 14.43 -33.86
C GLU A 397 15.94 13.69 -35.00
N THR A 398 17.27 13.77 -35.03
CA THR A 398 18.10 13.09 -36.03
C THR A 398 19.19 12.26 -35.37
N PHE A 399 19.77 11.31 -36.10
CA PHE A 399 20.93 10.55 -35.64
C PHE A 399 22.10 11.47 -35.24
N GLN A 400 22.35 12.55 -35.98
CA GLN A 400 23.43 13.49 -35.67
C GLN A 400 23.20 14.22 -34.33
N MET A 401 21.94 14.48 -33.98
CA MET A 401 21.61 15.02 -32.66
C MET A 401 21.92 14.00 -31.56
N LEU A 402 21.57 12.73 -31.77
CA LEU A 402 21.86 11.65 -30.83
C LEU A 402 23.37 11.46 -30.65
N ASP A 403 24.13 11.37 -31.75
CA ASP A 403 25.59 11.21 -31.73
C ASP A 403 26.29 12.30 -30.92
N LYS A 404 25.97 13.58 -31.19
CA LYS A 404 26.52 14.72 -30.44
C LYS A 404 26.17 14.66 -28.95
N ALA A 405 24.91 14.36 -28.63
CA ALA A 405 24.45 14.34 -27.25
C ALA A 405 25.06 13.17 -26.46
N ILE A 406 25.24 12.00 -27.08
CA ILE A 406 25.89 10.83 -26.49
C ILE A 406 27.37 11.09 -26.25
N LYS A 407 28.09 11.69 -27.21
CA LYS A 407 29.51 12.06 -27.02
C LYS A 407 29.70 13.03 -25.86
N MET A 408 28.84 14.05 -25.77
CA MET A 408 28.81 14.96 -24.62
C MET A 408 28.48 14.23 -23.31
N ALA A 409 27.59 13.24 -23.34
CA ALA A 409 27.26 12.42 -22.18
C ALA A 409 28.44 11.55 -21.72
N MET A 410 29.21 10.98 -22.65
CA MET A 410 30.43 10.21 -22.34
C MET A 410 31.49 11.11 -21.69
N GLU A 411 31.73 12.29 -22.24
CA GLU A 411 32.64 13.30 -21.70
C GLU A 411 32.23 13.72 -20.28
N THR A 412 30.97 14.10 -20.09
CA THR A 412 30.43 14.52 -18.78
C THR A 412 30.45 13.38 -17.75
N SER A 413 30.35 12.14 -18.22
CA SER A 413 30.46 10.92 -17.42
C SER A 413 31.91 10.53 -17.11
N ASN A 414 32.89 11.34 -17.54
CA ASN A 414 34.32 11.08 -17.44
C ASN A 414 34.73 9.71 -18.01
N TYR A 415 34.09 9.34 -19.12
CA TYR A 415 34.27 8.06 -19.82
C TYR A 415 34.19 6.83 -18.90
N GLN A 416 33.28 6.86 -17.91
CA GLN A 416 32.97 5.70 -17.07
C GLN A 416 31.84 4.88 -17.67
N THR A 417 31.73 3.61 -17.28
CA THR A 417 30.67 2.68 -17.72
C THR A 417 29.29 3.33 -17.66
N MET A 418 28.53 3.17 -18.76
CA MET A 418 27.13 3.57 -18.85
C MET A 418 26.28 2.30 -18.98
N PHE A 419 25.54 1.93 -17.94
CA PHE A 419 24.96 0.59 -17.85
C PHE A 419 23.75 0.38 -18.76
N GLU A 420 22.69 1.16 -18.57
CA GLU A 420 21.44 0.99 -19.29
C GLU A 420 20.99 2.29 -19.94
N PHE A 421 20.46 2.20 -21.15
CA PHE A 421 19.82 3.29 -21.85
C PHE A 421 18.37 2.95 -22.17
N VAL A 422 17.47 3.91 -21.94
CA VAL A 422 16.05 3.81 -22.29
C VAL A 422 15.57 5.02 -23.09
N SER A 423 14.86 4.73 -24.18
CA SER A 423 14.20 5.76 -25.01
C SER A 423 12.83 5.29 -25.48
N ASP A 424 12.06 6.21 -26.05
CA ASP A 424 10.86 5.88 -26.82
C ASP A 424 11.23 5.11 -28.12
N ASN A 425 10.21 4.59 -28.81
CA ASN A 425 10.27 4.02 -30.15
C ASN A 425 10.34 5.09 -31.26
N HIS A 426 10.71 6.33 -30.95
CA HIS A 426 10.88 7.37 -31.96
C HIS A 426 11.98 7.00 -32.98
N SER A 427 11.85 7.48 -34.22
CA SER A 427 12.71 7.09 -35.34
C SER A 427 14.20 7.39 -35.08
N ALA A 428 14.48 8.44 -34.31
CA ALA A 428 15.85 8.83 -33.96
C ALA A 428 16.60 7.79 -33.10
N TYR A 429 15.90 6.90 -32.39
CA TYR A 429 16.52 5.86 -31.55
C TYR A 429 16.41 4.46 -32.15
N THR A 430 15.67 4.30 -33.26
CA THR A 430 15.32 2.98 -33.82
C THR A 430 16.01 2.66 -35.15
N SER A 431 16.71 3.63 -35.77
CA SER A 431 17.55 3.38 -36.95
C SER A 431 18.71 2.43 -36.65
N SER A 432 19.27 1.79 -37.68
CA SER A 432 20.44 0.91 -37.57
C SER A 432 21.62 1.62 -36.92
N GLU A 433 21.92 2.82 -37.38
CA GLU A 433 23.07 3.63 -36.95
C GLU A 433 22.90 4.05 -35.48
N SER A 434 21.70 4.45 -35.08
CA SER A 434 21.40 4.77 -33.68
C SER A 434 21.54 3.56 -32.78
N LYS A 435 21.05 2.39 -33.20
CA LYS A 435 21.20 1.15 -32.41
C LYS A 435 22.66 0.75 -32.28
N ASP A 436 23.45 0.84 -33.35
CA ASP A 436 24.87 0.50 -33.31
C ASP A 436 25.65 1.43 -32.37
N LEU A 437 25.39 2.75 -32.46
CA LEU A 437 25.97 3.74 -31.54
C LEU A 437 25.58 3.44 -30.09
N LEU A 438 24.30 3.23 -29.80
CA LEU A 438 23.83 3.00 -28.44
C LEU A 438 24.38 1.69 -27.87
N ASN A 439 24.40 0.59 -28.64
CA ASN A 439 24.96 -0.69 -28.17
C ASN A 439 26.50 -0.65 -28.03
N MET A 440 27.17 0.29 -28.70
CA MET A 440 28.61 0.50 -28.51
C MET A 440 28.92 1.23 -27.19
N VAL A 441 28.04 2.12 -26.74
CA VAL A 441 28.24 2.96 -25.54
C VAL A 441 27.64 2.36 -24.28
N PHE A 442 26.47 1.71 -24.38
CA PHE A 442 25.72 1.20 -23.24
C PHE A 442 25.71 -0.33 -23.20
N ASN A 443 25.85 -0.90 -22.01
CA ASN A 443 25.80 -2.36 -21.83
C ASN A 443 24.43 -2.95 -22.18
N LYS A 444 23.36 -2.15 -22.05
CA LYS A 444 22.00 -2.55 -22.38
C LYS A 444 21.19 -1.39 -22.93
N VAL A 445 20.56 -1.60 -24.08
CA VAL A 445 19.66 -0.63 -24.71
C VAL A 445 18.26 -1.24 -24.75
N ARG A 446 17.26 -0.49 -24.28
CA ARG A 446 15.85 -0.92 -24.36
C ARG A 446 14.93 0.22 -24.76
N ASN A 447 13.91 -0.13 -25.53
CA ASN A 447 12.82 0.79 -25.85
C ASN A 447 11.65 0.58 -24.90
N ILE A 448 10.88 1.64 -24.68
CA ILE A 448 9.67 1.57 -23.87
C ILE A 448 8.58 0.86 -24.68
N GLN A 449 7.92 -0.14 -24.08
CA GLN A 449 6.80 -0.81 -24.74
C GLN A 449 5.62 0.15 -24.93
N ALA A 450 5.03 0.13 -26.13
CA ALA A 450 3.89 0.96 -26.47
C ALA A 450 2.73 0.75 -25.47
N GLY A 451 2.21 1.84 -24.90
CA GLY A 451 1.10 1.80 -23.95
C GLY A 451 1.49 1.64 -22.47
N ASN A 452 2.78 1.61 -22.13
CA ASN A 452 3.27 1.65 -20.74
C ASN A 452 3.89 3.02 -20.39
N SER A 453 3.24 4.11 -20.81
CA SER A 453 3.75 5.48 -20.67
C SER A 453 3.97 5.93 -19.22
N GLN A 454 3.24 5.33 -18.27
CA GLN A 454 3.39 5.65 -16.84
C GLN A 454 4.78 5.29 -16.27
N ALA A 455 5.50 4.39 -16.92
CA ALA A 455 6.84 3.95 -16.52
C ALA A 455 7.96 4.63 -17.33
N ASN A 456 7.68 5.69 -18.11
CA ASN A 456 8.69 6.38 -18.91
C ASN A 456 9.50 7.38 -18.04
N PRO A 457 10.75 7.07 -17.66
CA PRO A 457 11.56 8.02 -16.91
C PRO A 457 11.91 9.27 -17.73
N ALA A 458 12.03 9.14 -19.06
CA ALA A 458 12.41 10.25 -19.94
C ALA A 458 11.36 11.36 -19.94
N GLU A 459 10.08 10.99 -20.09
CA GLU A 459 8.95 11.94 -20.03
C GLU A 459 8.91 12.67 -18.68
N LEU A 460 9.12 11.96 -17.57
CA LEU A 460 9.14 12.56 -16.24
C LEU A 460 10.30 13.57 -16.10
N GLN A 461 11.52 13.18 -16.46
CA GLN A 461 12.71 14.04 -16.36
C GLN A 461 12.54 15.30 -17.22
N PHE A 462 12.11 15.14 -18.47
CA PHE A 462 11.90 16.26 -19.39
C PHE A 462 10.77 17.19 -18.92
N LYS A 463 9.68 16.64 -18.38
CA LYS A 463 8.58 17.42 -17.79
C LYS A 463 9.06 18.27 -16.61
N LEU A 464 9.85 17.70 -15.71
CA LEU A 464 10.42 18.43 -14.58
C LEU A 464 11.35 19.55 -15.05
N PHE A 465 12.21 19.26 -16.03
CA PHE A 465 13.07 20.24 -16.66
C PHE A 465 12.29 21.40 -17.29
N LYS A 466 11.29 21.12 -18.14
CA LYS A 466 10.43 22.16 -18.76
C LYS A 466 9.72 23.05 -17.73
N ASN A 467 9.26 22.47 -16.62
CA ASN A 467 8.63 23.25 -15.56
C ASN A 467 9.59 24.28 -14.95
N SER A 468 10.89 24.00 -14.91
CA SER A 468 11.91 24.95 -14.44
C SER A 468 12.13 26.15 -15.38
N LEU A 469 11.62 26.08 -16.61
CA LEU A 469 11.76 27.13 -17.63
C LEU A 469 10.62 28.16 -17.60
N ARG A 470 9.53 27.92 -16.85
CA ARG A 470 8.33 28.77 -16.85
C ARG A 470 8.56 30.22 -16.42
N GLY A 471 9.68 30.51 -15.75
CA GLY A 471 10.06 31.87 -15.35
C GLY A 471 10.89 32.65 -16.38
N LEU A 472 11.24 32.05 -17.51
CA LEU A 472 12.04 32.72 -18.54
C LEU A 472 11.14 33.52 -19.49
N SER A 473 11.55 34.75 -19.80
CA SER A 473 10.79 35.67 -20.67
C SER A 473 10.54 35.11 -22.07
N ASN A 474 11.47 34.31 -22.59
CA ASN A 474 11.37 33.66 -23.88
C ASN A 474 10.83 32.23 -23.82
N PHE A 475 10.27 31.78 -22.69
CA PHE A 475 9.53 30.52 -22.64
C PHE A 475 8.10 30.75 -23.13
N GLY A 476 7.69 30.12 -24.23
CA GLY A 476 6.36 30.36 -24.81
C GLY A 476 5.25 29.44 -24.29
N SER A 477 5.51 28.12 -24.25
CA SER A 477 4.54 27.13 -23.77
C SER A 477 5.16 25.76 -23.52
N THR A 478 4.53 24.96 -22.66
CA THR A 478 5.01 23.63 -22.28
C THR A 478 4.87 22.57 -23.39
N SER A 479 3.84 22.69 -24.24
CA SER A 479 3.60 21.84 -25.43
C SER A 479 2.79 22.58 -26.50
N TRP A 480 2.49 21.93 -27.62
CA TRP A 480 1.56 22.42 -28.63
C TRP A 480 0.11 22.30 -28.12
N GLY A 481 -0.71 23.35 -28.26
CA GLY A 481 -2.15 23.31 -27.92
C GLY A 481 -2.49 23.20 -26.43
N VAL A 482 -1.62 23.68 -25.53
CA VAL A 482 -1.84 23.64 -24.07
C VAL A 482 -2.87 24.68 -23.62
N SER A 483 -3.54 24.42 -22.49
CA SER A 483 -4.49 25.36 -21.86
C SER A 483 -3.82 26.69 -21.48
N ILE A 484 -4.61 27.72 -21.17
CA ILE A 484 -4.14 29.07 -20.84
C ILE A 484 -3.03 29.05 -19.76
N GLU A 485 -3.14 28.19 -18.76
CA GLU A 485 -2.13 28.03 -17.68
C GLU A 485 -0.76 27.50 -18.16
N GLY A 486 -0.71 26.90 -19.35
CA GLY A 486 0.50 26.36 -19.97
C GLY A 486 1.14 27.28 -21.02
N GLN A 487 0.58 28.47 -21.23
CA GLN A 487 1.04 29.46 -22.22
C GLN A 487 1.49 30.74 -21.52
N SER A 488 2.52 31.38 -22.08
CA SER A 488 2.87 32.76 -21.73
C SER A 488 1.83 33.72 -22.29
N ASN A 489 1.56 34.81 -21.57
CA ASN A 489 0.56 35.78 -21.99
C ASN A 489 0.98 36.42 -23.33
N PRO A 490 0.21 36.21 -24.42
CA PRO A 490 0.58 36.68 -25.75
C PRO A 490 0.66 38.21 -25.87
N ASP A 491 -0.06 38.96 -25.03
CA ASP A 491 -0.12 40.42 -25.11
C ASP A 491 1.17 41.11 -24.63
N TYR A 492 2.02 40.40 -23.88
CA TYR A 492 3.31 40.89 -23.37
C TYR A 492 4.52 40.32 -24.12
N ILE A 493 4.32 39.68 -25.27
CA ILE A 493 5.41 39.09 -26.06
C ILE A 493 5.98 40.12 -27.04
N ASN A 494 7.18 40.63 -26.75
CA ASN A 494 7.97 41.39 -27.72
C ASN A 494 8.96 40.47 -28.46
N ILE A 495 8.70 40.16 -29.73
CA ILE A 495 9.53 39.24 -30.53
C ILE A 495 10.95 39.81 -30.76
N ASP A 496 11.14 41.12 -30.68
CA ASP A 496 12.44 41.76 -30.90
C ASP A 496 13.43 41.48 -29.77
N GLU A 497 12.92 41.28 -28.56
CA GLU A 497 13.66 40.95 -27.34
C GLU A 497 14.05 39.47 -27.26
N PHE A 498 13.50 38.62 -28.14
CA PHE A 498 13.83 37.20 -28.14
C PHE A 498 15.24 36.99 -28.71
N PRO A 499 15.99 36.02 -28.16
CA PRO A 499 17.34 35.72 -28.64
C PRO A 499 17.30 35.24 -30.09
N THR A 500 18.40 35.46 -30.82
CA THR A 500 18.73 34.73 -32.05
C THR A 500 18.86 33.23 -31.78
N TYR A 501 18.98 32.44 -32.85
CA TYR A 501 19.16 30.99 -32.71
C TYR A 501 20.47 30.67 -31.95
N GLU A 502 21.55 31.38 -32.28
CA GLU A 502 22.87 31.23 -31.70
C GLU A 502 22.88 31.67 -30.23
N GLU A 503 22.25 32.81 -29.91
CA GLU A 503 22.06 33.26 -28.52
C GLU A 503 21.18 32.31 -27.70
N ALA A 504 20.16 31.70 -28.30
CA ALA A 504 19.31 30.73 -27.63
C ALA A 504 20.07 29.45 -27.29
N ILE A 505 21.03 29.03 -28.12
CA ILE A 505 21.91 27.89 -27.80
C ILE A 505 22.79 28.21 -26.59
N MET A 506 23.39 29.41 -26.54
CA MET A 506 24.19 29.85 -25.39
C MET A 506 23.34 29.92 -24.12
N GLN A 507 22.15 30.52 -24.21
CA GLN A 507 21.21 30.55 -23.09
C GLN A 507 20.81 29.13 -22.64
N PHE A 508 20.65 28.19 -23.57
CA PHE A 508 20.32 26.81 -23.25
C PHE A 508 21.46 26.10 -22.50
N TYR A 509 22.71 26.36 -22.85
CA TYR A 509 23.87 25.88 -22.10
C TYR A 509 23.78 26.34 -20.63
N ASP A 510 23.54 27.63 -20.39
CA ASP A 510 23.42 28.18 -19.03
C ASP A 510 22.23 27.58 -18.26
N ILE A 511 21.12 27.34 -18.95
CA ILE A 511 19.93 26.67 -18.38
C ILE A 511 20.29 25.26 -17.90
N VAL A 512 21.06 24.50 -18.68
CA VAL A 512 21.50 23.14 -18.31
C VAL A 512 22.45 23.19 -17.11
N GLN A 513 23.41 24.12 -17.09
CA GLN A 513 24.30 24.29 -15.93
C GLN A 513 23.51 24.64 -14.67
N ARG A 514 22.62 25.64 -14.76
CA ARG A 514 21.73 26.02 -13.66
C ARG A 514 20.89 24.84 -13.18
N TRP A 515 20.33 24.06 -14.09
CA TRP A 515 19.55 22.87 -13.74
C TRP A 515 20.37 21.88 -12.92
N ASN A 516 21.60 21.59 -13.35
CA ASN A 516 22.51 20.62 -12.75
C ASN A 516 23.09 21.08 -11.39
N GLU A 517 23.19 22.39 -11.16
CA GLU A 517 23.68 22.98 -9.92
C GLU A 517 22.58 23.29 -8.88
N THR A 518 21.34 23.48 -9.33
CA THR A 518 20.24 23.88 -8.43
C THR A 518 19.89 22.75 -7.47
N LYS A 519 20.03 23.01 -6.16
CA LYS A 519 19.63 22.10 -5.09
C LYS A 519 18.13 21.85 -5.08
N ARG A 520 17.74 20.61 -4.78
CA ARG A 520 16.33 20.19 -4.65
C ARG A 520 15.90 20.22 -3.18
N ALA A 521 14.66 19.79 -2.91
CA ALA A 521 14.08 19.80 -1.57
C ALA A 521 14.89 19.02 -0.52
N ASP A 522 15.73 18.07 -0.96
CA ASP A 522 16.66 17.30 -0.13
C ASP A 522 18.06 17.92 -0.03
N ASN A 523 18.22 19.20 -0.42
CA ASN A 523 19.48 19.95 -0.41
C ASN A 523 20.62 19.37 -1.25
N LEU A 524 20.32 18.42 -2.15
CA LEU A 524 21.26 17.88 -3.12
C LEU A 524 20.92 18.38 -4.52
N SER A 525 21.95 18.80 -5.25
CA SER A 525 21.91 19.12 -6.67
C SER A 525 22.08 17.85 -7.52
N PRO A 526 21.63 17.87 -8.79
CA PRO A 526 21.93 16.78 -9.72
C PRO A 526 23.43 16.48 -9.85
N ASN A 527 24.31 17.50 -9.81
CA ASN A 527 25.76 17.29 -9.80
C ASN A 527 26.23 16.51 -8.57
N GLU A 528 25.83 16.90 -7.36
CA GLU A 528 26.20 16.19 -6.12
C GLU A 528 25.71 14.72 -6.13
N ARG A 529 24.51 14.46 -6.69
CA ARG A 529 24.00 13.09 -6.83
C ARG A 529 24.75 12.27 -7.88
N PHE A 530 25.23 12.91 -8.93
CA PHE A 530 25.95 12.24 -10.01
C PHE A 530 27.31 11.70 -9.56
N GLU A 531 27.94 12.32 -8.56
CA GLU A 531 29.17 11.81 -7.94
C GLU A 531 28.97 10.47 -7.22
N HIS A 532 27.73 10.17 -6.78
CA HIS A 532 27.39 8.87 -6.19
C HIS A 532 27.14 7.81 -7.27
N LYS A 533 28.21 7.43 -7.95
CA LYS A 533 28.22 6.48 -9.07
C LYS A 533 27.93 5.05 -8.63
N ASN A 534 27.46 4.24 -9.55
CA ASN A 534 27.30 2.81 -9.33
C ASN A 534 28.67 2.19 -8.97
N PRO A 535 28.78 1.40 -7.88
CA PRO A 535 30.04 0.80 -7.47
C PRO A 535 30.71 -0.12 -8.51
N LYS A 536 29.94 -0.55 -9.53
CA LYS A 536 30.43 -1.37 -10.63
C LYS A 536 30.94 -0.57 -11.83
N CYS A 537 30.94 0.76 -11.76
CA CYS A 537 31.48 1.59 -12.84
C CYS A 537 32.99 1.38 -12.99
N GLU A 538 33.41 1.18 -14.24
CA GLU A 538 34.80 1.06 -14.65
C GLU A 538 35.10 2.09 -15.75
N ALA A 539 36.37 2.35 -16.05
CA ALA A 539 36.73 3.18 -17.19
C ALA A 539 36.31 2.48 -18.50
N MET A 540 35.72 3.23 -19.43
CA MET A 540 35.41 2.74 -20.77
C MET A 540 36.67 2.35 -21.53
N ASP A 541 36.54 1.36 -22.42
CA ASP A 541 37.62 0.95 -23.30
C ASP A 541 38.05 2.10 -24.21
N LYS A 542 39.35 2.43 -24.18
CA LYS A 542 39.93 3.50 -25.00
C LYS A 542 39.67 3.31 -26.49
N ARG A 543 39.52 2.07 -26.98
CA ARG A 543 39.21 1.76 -28.38
C ARG A 543 37.80 2.20 -28.76
N VAL A 544 36.83 2.04 -27.85
CA VAL A 544 35.45 2.53 -28.05
C VAL A 544 35.44 4.06 -28.13
N ILE A 545 36.14 4.70 -27.19
CA ILE A 545 36.27 6.17 -27.17
C ILE A 545 36.90 6.67 -28.48
N ARG A 546 37.99 6.03 -28.94
CA ARG A 546 38.67 6.37 -30.20
C ARG A 546 37.78 6.13 -31.41
N TYR A 547 37.07 5.00 -31.45
CA TYR A 547 36.13 4.69 -32.52
C TYR A 547 35.08 5.79 -32.72
N LEU A 548 34.56 6.34 -31.63
CA LEU A 548 33.52 7.35 -31.70
C LEU A 548 34.04 8.77 -32.00
N ASN A 549 35.21 9.13 -31.46
CA ASN A 549 35.70 10.52 -31.46
C ASN A 549 36.82 10.80 -32.46
N ALA A 550 37.50 9.76 -32.96
CA ALA A 550 38.72 9.92 -33.77
C ALA A 550 38.43 9.93 -35.28
N ASN A 551 39.48 10.09 -36.09
CA ASN A 551 39.36 10.14 -37.55
C ASN A 551 39.26 8.73 -38.14
N HIS A 552 38.41 8.57 -39.16
CA HIS A 552 38.24 7.30 -39.88
C HIS A 552 38.82 7.42 -41.28
N THR A 553 39.72 6.52 -41.63
CA THR A 553 40.38 6.48 -42.95
C THR A 553 40.51 5.04 -43.44
N LYS A 554 40.86 4.85 -44.72
CA LYS A 554 41.13 3.55 -45.31
C LYS A 554 42.51 3.58 -45.94
N VAL A 555 43.35 2.59 -45.65
CA VAL A 555 44.72 2.52 -46.16
C VAL A 555 45.10 1.08 -46.54
N ASN A 556 46.18 0.94 -47.32
CA ASN A 556 46.81 -0.34 -47.59
C ASN A 556 48.25 -0.37 -46.99
N PRO A 557 48.48 -1.14 -45.91
CA PRO A 557 49.74 -1.22 -45.19
C PRO A 557 50.84 -1.99 -45.93
N ALA A 558 50.51 -2.80 -46.95
CA ALA A 558 51.48 -3.65 -47.64
C ALA A 558 52.68 -2.85 -48.20
N TYR A 559 52.44 -1.59 -48.60
CA TYR A 559 53.46 -0.71 -49.16
C TYR A 559 54.04 0.29 -48.15
N MET A 560 53.64 0.20 -46.88
CA MET A 560 53.98 1.18 -45.83
C MET A 560 55.11 0.73 -44.91
N ARG A 561 55.79 -0.39 -45.24
CA ARG A 561 57.05 -0.85 -44.63
C ARG A 561 57.01 -0.94 -43.09
N GLY A 562 55.94 -1.52 -42.54
CA GLY A 562 55.82 -1.71 -41.08
C GLY A 562 55.15 -0.55 -40.33
N PHE A 563 54.64 0.45 -41.06
CA PHE A 563 53.94 1.60 -40.51
C PHE A 563 52.55 1.77 -41.13
N ILE A 564 51.72 2.58 -40.48
CA ILE A 564 50.44 3.07 -40.96
C ILE A 564 50.57 4.58 -41.10
N LYS A 565 50.53 5.08 -42.33
CA LYS A 565 50.62 6.50 -42.64
C LYS A 565 49.23 7.07 -42.92
N VAL A 566 48.85 8.10 -42.17
CA VAL A 566 47.60 8.84 -42.35
C VAL A 566 47.86 10.33 -42.29
N THR A 567 47.00 11.13 -42.92
CA THR A 567 47.17 12.59 -43.01
C THR A 567 45.90 13.31 -42.55
N LYS A 568 46.08 14.42 -41.82
CA LYS A 568 45.00 15.33 -41.40
C LYS A 568 45.24 16.70 -42.01
N SER A 569 44.24 17.24 -42.68
CA SER A 569 44.24 18.63 -43.15
C SER A 569 44.03 19.57 -41.96
N LEU A 570 44.90 20.57 -41.81
CA LEU A 570 44.86 21.59 -40.75
C LEU A 570 44.18 22.90 -41.21
N GLY A 571 43.54 22.90 -42.37
CA GLY A 571 42.90 24.08 -42.98
C GLY A 571 43.83 24.82 -43.95
N GLY A 572 43.31 25.12 -45.15
CA GLY A 572 44.07 25.65 -46.29
C GLY A 572 44.58 24.55 -47.23
N TYR A 573 44.72 24.87 -48.53
CA TYR A 573 44.98 23.88 -49.60
C TYR A 573 46.30 23.09 -49.46
N ASN A 574 47.26 23.54 -48.63
CA ASN A 574 48.61 22.95 -48.51
C ASN A 574 49.08 22.65 -47.07
N ASN A 575 48.20 22.70 -46.07
CA ASN A 575 48.61 22.47 -44.67
C ASN A 575 48.13 21.11 -44.18
N THR A 576 48.92 20.06 -44.41
CA THR A 576 48.62 18.69 -43.95
C THR A 576 49.65 18.23 -42.92
N LYS A 577 49.18 17.58 -41.85
CA LYS A 577 50.03 16.92 -40.86
C LYS A 577 50.00 15.42 -41.09
N GLU A 578 51.18 14.82 -41.23
CA GLU A 578 51.34 13.38 -41.41
C GLU A 578 51.58 12.69 -40.07
N PHE A 579 50.76 11.68 -39.80
CA PHE A 579 50.88 10.80 -38.65
C PHE A 579 51.37 9.44 -39.13
N LEU A 580 52.32 8.89 -38.39
CA LEU A 580 52.93 7.60 -38.69
C LEU A 580 52.76 6.72 -37.45
N PHE A 581 51.99 5.66 -37.57
CA PHE A 581 51.77 4.69 -36.50
C PHE A 581 52.53 3.42 -36.78
N GLU A 582 53.12 2.83 -35.76
CA GLU A 582 53.95 1.65 -35.90
C GLU A 582 53.13 0.37 -35.71
N LEU A 583 53.26 -0.57 -36.64
CA LEU A 583 52.74 -1.92 -36.45
C LEU A 583 53.54 -2.60 -35.33
N PRO A 584 52.95 -3.32 -34.36
CA PRO A 584 53.75 -3.96 -33.30
C PRO A 584 54.88 -4.86 -33.81
N ASP A 585 54.60 -5.78 -34.74
CA ASP A 585 55.60 -6.55 -35.50
C ASP A 585 55.18 -6.54 -36.99
N PRO A 586 56.02 -6.12 -37.94
CA PRO A 586 55.57 -5.95 -39.33
C PRO A 586 55.08 -7.25 -39.98
N ILE A 587 55.67 -8.40 -39.65
CA ILE A 587 55.37 -9.67 -40.29
C ILE A 587 54.09 -10.24 -39.69
N ASP A 588 54.01 -10.32 -38.36
CA ASP A 588 52.83 -10.86 -37.68
C ASP A 588 51.60 -9.96 -37.89
N SER A 589 51.79 -8.64 -37.87
CA SER A 589 50.71 -7.69 -38.14
C SER A 589 50.15 -7.85 -39.55
N MET A 590 51.01 -8.04 -40.56
CA MET A 590 50.56 -8.27 -41.94
C MET A 590 49.82 -9.60 -42.06
N GLU A 591 50.28 -10.66 -41.40
CA GLU A 591 49.58 -11.94 -41.41
C GLU A 591 48.18 -11.84 -40.77
N ILE A 592 48.04 -11.11 -39.65
CA ILE A 592 46.72 -10.85 -39.03
C ILE A 592 45.79 -10.12 -39.99
N ILE A 593 46.30 -9.08 -40.65
CA ILE A 593 45.53 -8.25 -41.60
C ILE A 593 45.08 -9.08 -42.81
N GLU A 594 46.00 -9.82 -43.43
CA GLU A 594 45.71 -10.65 -44.58
C GLU A 594 44.74 -11.77 -44.22
N LYS A 595 44.93 -12.47 -43.08
CA LYS A 595 43.97 -13.48 -42.59
C LYS A 595 42.57 -12.91 -42.40
N ALA A 596 42.46 -11.72 -41.81
CA ALA A 596 41.16 -11.08 -41.60
C ALA A 596 40.45 -10.74 -42.92
N ASN A 597 41.20 -10.46 -43.97
CA ASN A 597 40.70 -10.18 -45.31
C ASN A 597 40.73 -11.41 -46.24
N HIS A 598 40.89 -12.63 -45.70
CA HIS A 598 40.98 -13.88 -46.46
C HIS A 598 42.06 -13.88 -47.56
N TYR A 599 43.20 -13.24 -47.30
CA TYR A 599 44.35 -13.07 -48.21
C TYR A 599 44.03 -12.41 -49.55
N LYS A 600 42.89 -11.71 -49.67
CA LYS A 600 42.50 -11.00 -50.90
C LYS A 600 43.09 -9.60 -51.00
N SER A 601 43.34 -8.97 -49.85
CA SER A 601 43.80 -7.59 -49.76
C SER A 601 44.40 -7.32 -48.40
N ALA A 602 45.39 -6.42 -48.34
CA ALA A 602 45.90 -5.88 -47.09
C ALA A 602 45.13 -4.62 -46.63
N GLU A 603 44.14 -4.15 -47.39
CA GLU A 603 43.40 -2.93 -47.03
C GLU A 603 42.70 -3.04 -45.67
N VAL A 604 42.82 -1.99 -44.86
CA VAL A 604 42.21 -1.88 -43.53
C VAL A 604 41.53 -0.53 -43.35
N LYS A 605 40.51 -0.52 -42.48
CA LYS A 605 39.94 0.70 -41.91
C LYS A 605 40.80 1.11 -40.72
N VAL A 606 41.13 2.39 -40.64
CA VAL A 606 42.00 2.96 -39.59
C VAL A 606 41.23 4.03 -38.85
N VAL A 607 41.08 3.81 -37.55
CA VAL A 607 40.48 4.75 -36.61
C VAL A 607 41.58 5.35 -35.76
N TRP A 608 41.84 6.66 -35.86
CA TRP A 608 43.07 7.23 -35.32
C TRP A 608 42.91 8.64 -34.74
N ASP A 609 43.58 8.87 -33.61
CA ASP A 609 43.79 10.17 -33.00
C ASP A 609 45.28 10.52 -32.98
N GLU A 610 45.70 11.53 -32.23
CA GLU A 610 47.08 11.99 -32.26
C GLU A 610 48.06 11.02 -31.56
N GLU A 611 47.57 10.03 -30.83
CA GLU A 611 48.39 9.11 -30.02
C GLU A 611 48.40 7.68 -30.57
N ASN A 612 47.26 7.16 -31.02
CA ASN A 612 47.17 5.78 -31.52
C ASN A 612 46.22 5.62 -32.71
N ALA A 613 46.40 4.54 -33.45
CA ALA A 613 45.56 4.11 -34.55
C ALA A 613 45.09 2.66 -34.35
N ASP A 614 43.78 2.45 -34.29
CA ASP A 614 43.15 1.15 -34.24
C ASP A 614 42.85 0.67 -35.67
N LEU A 615 43.30 -0.54 -35.99
CA LEU A 615 43.10 -1.18 -37.29
C LEU A 615 41.90 -2.13 -37.23
N TYR A 616 41.06 -2.03 -38.25
CA TYR A 616 39.90 -2.88 -38.44
C TYR A 616 39.93 -3.47 -39.85
N SER A 617 39.44 -4.69 -40.00
CA SER A 617 39.14 -5.27 -41.31
C SER A 617 38.05 -4.47 -42.03
N LEU A 618 37.83 -4.76 -43.32
CA LEU A 618 36.83 -4.05 -44.12
C LEU A 618 35.39 -4.29 -43.64
N ASP A 619 35.11 -5.47 -43.07
CA ASP A 619 33.85 -5.83 -42.41
C ASP A 619 33.73 -5.31 -40.97
N GLY A 620 34.76 -4.64 -40.44
CA GLY A 620 34.70 -3.93 -39.15
C GLY A 620 35.18 -4.73 -37.93
N LYS A 621 35.86 -5.86 -38.13
CA LYS A 621 36.50 -6.61 -37.04
C LYS A 621 37.78 -5.91 -36.59
N TYR A 622 37.90 -5.67 -35.29
CA TYR A 622 39.14 -5.13 -34.69
C TYR A 622 40.31 -6.10 -34.90
N LEU A 623 41.46 -5.56 -35.29
CA LEU A 623 42.69 -6.31 -35.55
C LEU A 623 43.76 -6.02 -34.50
N MET A 624 44.16 -4.75 -34.36
CA MET A 624 45.21 -4.32 -33.44
C MET A 624 45.23 -2.80 -33.26
N THR A 625 45.90 -2.33 -32.21
CA THR A 625 46.22 -0.91 -31.98
C THR A 625 47.69 -0.65 -32.30
N CYS A 626 47.95 0.41 -33.05
CA CYS A 626 49.27 0.88 -33.45
C CYS A 626 49.58 2.20 -32.74
N GLN A 627 50.73 2.29 -32.08
CA GLN A 627 51.15 3.52 -31.38
C GLN A 627 51.80 4.51 -32.34
N LEU A 628 51.75 5.80 -32.02
CA LEU A 628 52.47 6.82 -32.77
C LEU A 628 53.97 6.50 -32.77
N ALA A 629 54.57 6.46 -33.96
CA ALA A 629 55.99 6.18 -34.12
C ALA A 629 56.83 7.32 -33.54
N GLN A 630 57.72 6.99 -32.60
CA GLN A 630 58.74 7.91 -32.13
C GLN A 630 59.74 8.18 -33.25
N ARG A 631 60.05 9.45 -33.51
CA ARG A 631 60.90 9.82 -34.65
C ARG A 631 62.32 10.09 -34.19
N ALA A 632 63.27 9.46 -34.87
CA ALA A 632 64.66 9.90 -34.86
C ALA A 632 64.80 11.19 -35.67
N ILE A 633 65.75 12.04 -35.29
CA ILE A 633 66.12 13.22 -36.08
C ILE A 633 67.24 12.86 -37.05
N GLN A 634 67.28 13.52 -38.19
CA GLN A 634 68.31 13.25 -39.21
C GLN A 634 69.65 13.89 -38.87
N SER A 635 69.63 15.02 -38.16
CA SER A 635 70.83 15.78 -37.80
C SER A 635 71.29 15.42 -36.40
N GLN A 636 72.53 14.95 -36.27
CA GLN A 636 73.15 14.70 -34.97
C GLN A 636 73.25 15.98 -34.12
N ALA A 637 73.35 17.15 -34.75
CA ALA A 637 73.40 18.43 -34.04
C ALA A 637 72.07 18.86 -33.40
N GLU A 638 70.95 18.27 -33.85
CA GLU A 638 69.61 18.55 -33.33
C GLU A 638 69.06 17.38 -32.49
N ALA A 639 69.84 16.31 -32.31
CA ALA A 639 69.41 15.12 -31.59
C ALA A 639 69.41 15.34 -30.09
N ASP A 640 68.29 14.96 -29.45
CA ASP A 640 68.20 14.78 -28.02
C ASP A 640 68.21 13.28 -27.64
N ASP A 641 68.27 13.00 -26.34
CA ASP A 641 68.25 11.64 -25.80
C ASP A 641 67.02 10.84 -26.27
N ALA A 642 65.87 11.48 -26.48
CA ALA A 642 64.66 10.80 -26.95
C ALA A 642 64.77 10.40 -28.43
N ASN A 643 65.36 11.26 -29.26
CA ASN A 643 65.61 10.96 -30.66
C ASN A 643 66.64 9.84 -30.83
N GLU A 644 67.72 9.84 -30.03
CA GLU A 644 68.72 8.78 -30.06
C GLU A 644 68.14 7.43 -29.61
N ASN A 645 67.32 7.43 -28.56
CA ASN A 645 66.61 6.24 -28.13
C ASN A 645 65.65 5.71 -29.21
N ALA A 646 64.91 6.60 -29.89
CA ALA A 646 64.04 6.22 -31.00
C ALA A 646 64.85 5.62 -32.17
N LEU A 647 66.01 6.20 -32.51
CA LEU A 647 66.90 5.66 -33.55
C LEU A 647 67.37 4.24 -33.19
N ASN A 648 67.86 4.05 -31.97
CA ASN A 648 68.32 2.73 -31.48
C ASN A 648 67.18 1.71 -31.50
N TYR A 649 65.98 2.11 -31.09
CA TYR A 649 64.78 1.27 -31.14
C TYR A 649 64.45 0.81 -32.58
N HIS A 650 64.42 1.74 -33.53
CA HIS A 650 64.11 1.43 -34.94
C HIS A 650 65.21 0.59 -35.61
N LEU A 651 66.48 0.81 -35.27
CA LEU A 651 67.60 -0.02 -35.74
C LEU A 651 67.48 -1.46 -35.22
N ALA A 652 67.21 -1.62 -33.91
CA ALA A 652 66.99 -2.92 -33.31
C ALA A 652 65.79 -3.66 -33.96
N ARG A 653 64.69 -2.94 -34.21
CA ARG A 653 63.52 -3.45 -34.91
C ARG A 653 63.86 -3.93 -36.32
N LYS A 654 64.62 -3.15 -37.09
CA LYS A 654 65.09 -3.54 -38.44
C LYS A 654 65.95 -4.79 -38.38
N GLN A 655 66.88 -4.88 -37.43
CA GLN A 655 67.75 -6.05 -37.28
C GLN A 655 66.95 -7.31 -36.90
N ARG A 656 65.94 -7.20 -36.01
CA ARG A 656 65.04 -8.31 -35.68
C ARG A 656 64.31 -8.85 -36.92
N GLN A 657 63.84 -7.96 -37.79
CA GLN A 657 63.15 -8.36 -39.02
C GLN A 657 64.10 -9.07 -40.00
N ILE A 658 65.33 -8.57 -40.16
CA ILE A 658 66.37 -9.22 -40.98
C ILE A 658 66.65 -10.64 -40.46
N ASN A 659 66.96 -10.78 -39.17
CA ASN A 659 67.24 -12.07 -38.55
C ASN A 659 66.08 -13.06 -38.75
N ARG A 660 64.83 -12.61 -38.67
CA ARG A 660 63.65 -13.46 -38.88
C ARG A 660 63.52 -13.91 -40.35
N ALA A 661 63.82 -13.03 -41.30
CA ALA A 661 63.85 -13.39 -42.72
C ALA A 661 64.99 -14.37 -43.05
N ASP A 662 66.16 -14.19 -42.44
CA ASP A 662 67.30 -15.10 -42.60
C ASP A 662 66.99 -16.48 -42.02
N ASN A 663 66.45 -16.53 -40.78
CA ASN A 663 66.03 -17.77 -40.13
C ASN A 663 64.94 -18.51 -40.93
N PHE A 664 63.99 -17.79 -41.52
CA PHE A 664 62.99 -18.39 -42.41
C PHE A 664 63.64 -18.99 -43.65
N THR A 665 64.56 -18.27 -44.28
CA THR A 665 65.34 -18.76 -45.44
C THR A 665 66.11 -20.03 -45.11
N GLU A 666 66.79 -20.06 -43.95
CA GLU A 666 67.52 -21.24 -43.48
C GLU A 666 66.58 -22.41 -43.18
N SER A 667 65.44 -22.16 -42.55
CA SER A 667 64.42 -23.19 -42.27
C SER A 667 63.85 -23.80 -43.55
N VAL A 668 63.62 -22.99 -44.59
CA VAL A 668 63.14 -23.46 -45.90
C VAL A 668 64.21 -24.30 -46.60
N LYS A 669 65.48 -23.89 -46.55
CA LYS A 669 66.60 -24.69 -47.10
C LYS A 669 66.70 -26.04 -46.40
N ASN A 670 66.73 -26.05 -45.07
CA ASN A 670 66.82 -27.27 -44.27
C ASN A 670 65.61 -28.21 -44.43
N ALA A 671 64.44 -27.69 -44.78
CA ALA A 671 63.25 -28.51 -45.03
C ALA A 671 63.20 -29.07 -46.46
N PHE A 672 63.97 -28.48 -47.38
CA PHE A 672 64.08 -28.92 -48.76
C PHE A 672 65.14 -30.03 -48.92
N ASP A 673 66.26 -29.91 -48.21
CA ASP A 673 67.30 -30.94 -48.07
C ASP A 673 66.83 -32.13 -47.24
#